data_AF-A0A3A4ZQC9-F1
#
_entry.id   AF-A0A3A4ZQC9-F1
#
_cell.length_a   1.000
_cell.length_b   1.000
_cell.length_c   1.000
_cell.angle_alpha   90.00
_cell.angle_beta   90.00
_cell.angle_gamma   90.00
#
_symmetry.space_group_name_H-M   'P 1'
#
loop_
_entity.id
_entity.type
_entity.pdbx_description
1 polymer ?
#
loop_
_entity_poly.entity_id
_entity_poly.type
_entity_poly.pdbx_seq_one_letter_code
_entity_poly.pdbx_strand_id
1 'polypeptide(L)'
;MKKALNITLAGLIFNIEEDAYTELKNYLDSVKNHFASETDKEEIINDIESSIAEKFQAKIKPTKQAVTLNDVLELIKVMGTVADFENEEQKKEEEISKTGIKKTKRLYRDCDNAIIAGVCSGLAAYFGVDPVIFRLIFGLSVFFGGSGILVYLILWVAIPCAKTSSQKLEMHGDPVTLSKLEQKVKDKINEEKISGTFTRVARIPLRVGEGLIKLLKNILPALGILFGIVLTVAALAAILGFTLAFAVLFSRSGLNFYAAEFLDILSLPNANLLITATYFTVLIPVIFILLLGIRLLSKRKIFTAGLTSLLCAMWFIAIIVSVVLAIDFAPKVENYLNNISWNEARTFSGLKDFSKISTAYPVNIQVSKGSDYTVNFVGSKAQLNRIKTEVKGKRLSIEIKWPNLCFLCQVKPIKAYITMPQINELSLSGSSKAELSEGFDAEEFLLVQSGASQSIIKINSPVVKTDFSGASRATLSGQGKSLLAEISGASKIYAVDFPVDSALVKLSGASRAEIFAKEKITLEASGASRLNYKGEPQIFPQLSGGSRVEKISEKDRVISSNEVIEMDCLKNDDCPQAWDYAVLSSCPYQSVCLDNSCAIACPVGEYRSDISQSAGNKAGCQNDTDCNCENRVNEFISCKCVDNLCLAIVKK
;
A
#
# COMPACT_ATOMS: atom_id res chain seq x y z
N MET A 1 83.58 -28.14 -28.92
CA MET A 1 82.48 -27.15 -28.98
C MET A 1 81.22 -27.89 -29.38
N LYS A 2 80.06 -27.60 -28.77
CA LYS A 2 78.80 -28.15 -29.25
C LYS A 2 78.36 -27.41 -30.52
N LYS A 3 77.55 -28.07 -31.33
CA LYS A 3 76.95 -27.46 -32.52
C LYS A 3 75.80 -26.55 -32.08
N ALA A 4 75.77 -25.33 -32.63
CA ALA A 4 74.71 -24.37 -32.39
C ALA A 4 73.74 -24.33 -33.58
N LEU A 5 72.45 -24.15 -33.28
CA LEU A 5 71.37 -24.02 -34.24
C LEU A 5 70.72 -22.64 -34.06
N ASN A 6 70.28 -22.02 -35.16
CA ASN A 6 69.42 -20.84 -35.10
C ASN A 6 67.95 -21.28 -35.09
N ILE A 7 67.20 -20.79 -34.11
CA ILE A 7 65.75 -21.02 -33.99
C ILE A 7 65.00 -19.69 -33.90
N THR A 8 63.74 -19.69 -34.31
CA THR A 8 62.85 -18.53 -34.18
C THR A 8 61.76 -18.86 -33.16
N LEU A 9 61.55 -17.99 -32.18
CA LEU A 9 60.49 -18.07 -31.17
C LEU A 9 59.79 -16.72 -31.11
N ALA A 10 58.46 -16.68 -31.27
CA ALA A 10 57.67 -15.44 -31.33
C ALA A 10 58.27 -14.35 -32.26
N GLY A 11 58.84 -14.74 -33.40
CA GLY A 11 59.48 -13.84 -34.37
C GLY A 11 60.92 -13.40 -34.05
N LEU A 12 61.50 -13.83 -32.94
CA LEU A 12 62.86 -13.49 -32.50
C LEU A 12 63.84 -14.65 -32.72
N ILE A 13 65.06 -14.34 -33.18
CA ILE A 13 66.08 -15.34 -33.53
C ILE A 13 67.03 -15.59 -32.34
N PHE A 14 67.20 -16.86 -31.97
CA PHE A 14 68.08 -17.32 -30.90
C PHE A 14 69.08 -18.36 -31.40
N ASN A 15 70.34 -18.26 -30.96
CA ASN A 15 71.31 -19.35 -31.10
C ASN A 15 71.19 -20.30 -29.89
N ILE A 16 71.03 -21.59 -30.13
CA ILE A 16 70.82 -22.61 -29.10
C ILE A 16 71.72 -23.83 -29.35
N GLU A 17 72.23 -24.47 -28.30
CA GLU A 17 73.00 -25.72 -28.44
C GLU A 17 72.10 -26.88 -28.92
N GLU A 18 72.63 -27.81 -29.71
CA GLU A 18 71.86 -28.91 -30.34
C GLU A 18 71.15 -29.83 -29.32
N ASP A 19 71.73 -30.03 -28.14
CA ASP A 19 71.11 -30.75 -27.02
C ASP A 19 70.03 -29.92 -26.30
N ALA A 20 70.29 -28.63 -26.10
CA ALA A 20 69.32 -27.68 -25.54
C ALA A 20 68.08 -27.52 -26.44
N TYR A 21 68.26 -27.48 -27.76
CA TYR A 21 67.18 -27.44 -28.73
C TYR A 21 66.28 -28.69 -28.65
N THR A 22 66.89 -29.86 -28.45
CA THR A 22 66.15 -31.14 -28.37
C THR A 22 65.20 -31.14 -27.17
N GLU A 23 65.66 -30.73 -25.99
CA GLU A 23 64.79 -30.62 -24.80
C GLU A 23 63.72 -29.53 -24.95
N LEU A 24 64.09 -28.35 -25.47
CA LEU A 24 63.11 -27.28 -25.71
C LEU A 24 62.02 -27.71 -26.69
N LYS A 25 62.38 -28.47 -27.72
CA LYS A 25 61.44 -29.01 -28.70
C LYS A 25 60.52 -30.04 -28.05
N ASN A 26 61.06 -31.01 -27.29
CA ASN A 26 60.25 -31.99 -26.55
C ASN A 26 59.23 -31.29 -25.63
N TYR A 27 59.66 -30.23 -24.95
CA TYR A 27 58.80 -29.39 -24.11
C TYR A 27 57.68 -28.72 -24.93
N LEU A 28 58.02 -27.99 -25.99
CA LEU A 28 57.05 -27.30 -26.85
C LEU A 28 56.07 -28.29 -27.52
N ASP A 29 56.54 -29.45 -27.97
CA ASP A 29 55.70 -30.50 -28.55
C ASP A 29 54.74 -31.10 -27.50
N SER A 30 55.18 -31.27 -26.23
CA SER A 30 54.29 -31.70 -25.15
C SER A 30 53.17 -30.70 -24.85
N VAL A 31 53.49 -29.41 -24.85
CA VAL A 31 52.53 -28.30 -24.66
C VAL A 31 51.56 -28.23 -25.85
N LYS A 32 52.06 -28.28 -27.09
CA LYS A 32 51.24 -28.24 -28.32
C LYS A 32 50.28 -29.42 -28.42
N ASN A 33 50.69 -30.61 -27.96
CA ASN A 33 49.83 -31.79 -27.91
C ASN A 33 48.75 -31.68 -26.81
N HIS A 34 49.05 -31.05 -25.67
CA HIS A 34 48.06 -30.83 -24.60
C HIS A 34 46.93 -29.89 -25.06
N PHE A 35 47.27 -28.76 -25.70
CA PHE A 35 46.29 -27.76 -26.19
C PHE A 35 45.73 -28.06 -27.59
N ALA A 36 45.97 -29.24 -28.16
CA ALA A 36 45.61 -29.57 -29.54
C ALA A 36 44.09 -29.52 -29.84
N SER A 37 43.26 -29.65 -28.81
CA SER A 37 41.79 -29.71 -28.89
C SER A 37 41.07 -28.40 -28.56
N GLU A 38 41.78 -27.33 -28.20
CA GLU A 38 41.16 -26.03 -27.86
C GLU A 38 40.89 -25.17 -29.10
N THR A 39 39.82 -24.36 -29.06
CA THR A 39 39.42 -23.47 -30.18
C THR A 39 40.45 -22.40 -30.48
N ASP A 40 41.13 -21.89 -29.45
CA ASP A 40 42.01 -20.71 -29.52
C ASP A 40 43.50 -21.10 -29.39
N LYS A 41 43.82 -22.38 -29.71
CA LYS A 41 45.14 -22.99 -29.52
C LYS A 41 46.31 -22.20 -30.11
N GLU A 42 46.12 -21.49 -31.22
CA GLU A 42 47.19 -20.72 -31.87
C GLU A 42 47.55 -19.46 -31.06
N GLU A 43 46.58 -18.83 -30.39
CA GLU A 43 46.81 -17.69 -29.49
C GLU A 43 47.59 -18.16 -28.24
N ILE A 44 47.16 -19.26 -27.62
CA ILE A 44 47.80 -19.85 -26.44
C ILE A 44 49.25 -20.27 -26.73
N ILE A 45 49.50 -20.91 -27.88
CA ILE A 45 50.86 -21.29 -28.30
C ILE A 45 51.74 -20.05 -28.53
N ASN A 46 51.21 -19.00 -29.15
CA ASN A 46 51.96 -17.76 -29.40
C ASN A 46 52.32 -17.03 -28.09
N ASP A 47 51.43 -17.00 -27.11
CA ASP A 47 51.70 -16.41 -25.78
C ASP A 47 52.78 -17.20 -25.03
N ILE A 48 52.75 -18.54 -25.09
CA ILE A 48 53.77 -19.39 -24.48
C ILE A 48 55.14 -19.19 -25.17
N GLU A 49 55.20 -19.21 -26.50
CA GLU A 49 56.44 -18.95 -27.25
C GLU A 49 56.99 -17.53 -26.98
N SER A 50 56.10 -16.54 -26.78
CA SER A 50 56.48 -15.17 -26.41
C SER A 50 57.10 -15.09 -25.01
N SER A 51 56.49 -15.76 -24.02
CA SER A 51 57.04 -15.82 -22.65
C SER A 51 58.40 -16.53 -22.60
N ILE A 52 58.58 -17.57 -23.43
CA ILE A 52 59.87 -18.27 -23.58
C ILE A 52 60.92 -17.33 -24.18
N ALA A 53 60.58 -16.59 -25.24
CA ALA A 53 61.47 -15.62 -25.87
C ALA A 53 61.89 -14.49 -24.92
N GLU A 54 60.99 -14.00 -24.06
CA GLU A 54 61.30 -13.02 -23.00
C GLU A 54 62.33 -13.58 -22.00
N LYS A 55 62.11 -14.80 -21.50
CA LYS A 55 63.01 -15.44 -20.52
C LYS A 55 64.39 -15.75 -21.10
N PHE A 56 64.49 -16.10 -22.39
CA PHE A 56 65.79 -16.27 -23.05
C PHE A 56 66.52 -14.95 -23.29
N GLN A 57 65.82 -13.87 -23.68
CA GLN A 57 66.43 -12.54 -23.78
C GLN A 57 67.05 -12.10 -22.46
N ALA A 58 66.35 -12.29 -21.33
CA ALA A 58 66.85 -11.94 -20.00
C ALA A 58 68.15 -12.68 -19.58
N LYS A 59 68.47 -13.81 -20.23
CA LYS A 59 69.67 -14.62 -19.94
C LYS A 59 70.83 -14.39 -20.91
N ILE A 60 70.58 -13.79 -22.08
CA ILE A 60 71.62 -13.51 -23.08
C ILE A 60 72.38 -12.26 -22.66
N LYS A 61 73.70 -12.41 -22.47
CA LYS A 61 74.63 -11.35 -22.10
C LYS A 61 75.69 -11.20 -23.20
N PRO A 62 76.38 -10.04 -23.34
CA PRO A 62 77.37 -9.83 -24.40
C PRO A 62 78.48 -10.90 -24.46
N THR A 63 78.75 -11.60 -23.34
CA THR A 63 79.74 -12.66 -23.20
C THR A 63 79.18 -14.09 -23.36
N LYS A 64 77.86 -14.26 -23.54
CA LYS A 64 77.19 -15.57 -23.69
C LYS A 64 76.26 -15.55 -24.90
N GLN A 65 76.77 -16.01 -26.05
CA GLN A 65 76.14 -15.88 -27.36
C GLN A 65 75.13 -17.00 -27.71
N ALA A 66 75.01 -18.06 -26.89
CA ALA A 66 74.09 -19.16 -27.15
C ALA A 66 73.37 -19.63 -25.87
N VAL A 67 72.13 -20.10 -26.03
CA VAL A 67 71.30 -20.75 -25.01
C VAL A 67 71.80 -22.18 -24.80
N THR A 68 72.15 -22.53 -23.57
CA THR A 68 72.69 -23.85 -23.20
C THR A 68 71.62 -24.74 -22.57
N LEU A 69 71.90 -26.04 -22.47
CA LEU A 69 70.95 -27.02 -21.91
C LEU A 69 70.44 -26.64 -20.51
N ASN A 70 71.32 -26.10 -19.66
CA ASN A 70 70.94 -25.63 -18.32
C ASN A 70 69.97 -24.44 -18.35
N ASP A 71 70.06 -23.55 -19.36
CA ASP A 71 69.12 -22.43 -19.48
C ASP A 71 67.70 -22.91 -19.80
N VAL A 72 67.58 -23.96 -20.63
CA VAL A 72 66.32 -24.62 -21.00
C VAL A 72 65.74 -25.38 -19.81
N LEU A 73 66.55 -26.16 -19.08
CA LEU A 73 66.08 -26.89 -17.89
C LEU A 73 65.61 -25.95 -16.77
N GLU A 74 66.30 -24.82 -16.55
CA GLU A 74 65.82 -23.78 -15.63
C GLU A 74 64.54 -23.10 -16.13
N LEU A 75 64.40 -22.88 -17.44
CA LEU A 75 63.18 -22.33 -18.02
C LEU A 75 61.99 -23.27 -17.79
N ILE A 76 62.15 -24.57 -18.10
CA ILE A 76 61.10 -25.58 -17.91
C ILE A 76 60.70 -25.65 -16.43
N LYS A 77 61.66 -25.57 -15.50
CA LYS A 77 61.40 -25.51 -14.05
C LYS A 77 60.60 -24.28 -13.60
N VAL A 78 60.71 -23.15 -14.32
CA VAL A 78 59.96 -21.91 -14.02
C VAL A 78 58.60 -21.87 -14.73
N MET A 79 58.49 -22.47 -15.92
CA MET A 79 57.24 -22.54 -16.70
C MET A 79 56.32 -23.70 -16.26
N GLY A 80 56.87 -24.72 -15.59
CA GLY A 80 56.19 -25.96 -15.26
C GLY A 80 56.15 -26.95 -16.43
N THR A 81 56.10 -28.25 -16.14
CA THR A 81 55.88 -29.31 -17.12
C THR A 81 54.40 -29.67 -17.24
N VAL A 82 53.98 -30.31 -18.33
CA VAL A 82 52.60 -30.78 -18.50
C VAL A 82 52.17 -31.73 -17.36
N ALA A 83 53.11 -32.50 -16.80
CA ALA A 83 52.88 -33.38 -15.65
C ALA A 83 52.70 -32.64 -14.31
N ASP A 84 53.16 -31.39 -14.20
CA ASP A 84 52.95 -30.58 -12.98
C ASP A 84 51.49 -30.10 -12.87
N PHE A 85 50.78 -29.95 -14.00
CA PHE A 85 49.36 -29.62 -14.00
C PHE A 85 48.50 -30.77 -13.43
N GLU A 86 48.83 -32.03 -13.75
CA GLU A 86 48.17 -33.21 -13.17
C GLU A 86 48.47 -33.36 -11.66
N ASN A 87 49.69 -33.04 -11.24
CA ASN A 87 50.10 -33.12 -9.82
C ASN A 87 49.55 -31.97 -8.97
N GLU A 88 49.29 -30.79 -9.54
CA GLU A 88 48.60 -29.70 -8.84
C GLU A 88 47.12 -30.02 -8.58
N GLU A 89 46.44 -30.76 -9.46
CA GLU A 89 45.07 -31.23 -9.20
C GLU A 89 45.04 -32.22 -8.03
N GLN A 90 45.94 -33.21 -8.02
CA GLN A 90 46.01 -34.22 -6.95
C GLN A 90 46.38 -33.61 -5.57
N LYS A 91 47.31 -32.64 -5.51
CA LYS A 91 47.61 -31.94 -4.25
C LYS A 91 46.49 -31.03 -3.77
N LYS A 92 45.75 -30.38 -4.69
CA LYS A 92 44.56 -29.61 -4.32
C LYS A 92 43.46 -30.52 -3.78
N GLU A 93 43.27 -31.73 -4.32
CA GLU A 93 42.27 -32.67 -3.82
C GLU A 93 42.56 -33.15 -2.38
N GLU A 94 43.81 -33.45 -2.00
CA GLU A 94 44.13 -33.92 -0.64
C GLU A 94 44.02 -32.83 0.45
N GLU A 95 44.35 -31.56 0.15
CA GLU A 95 44.18 -30.47 1.12
C GLU A 95 42.72 -29.98 1.20
N ILE A 96 42.00 -29.85 0.06
CA ILE A 96 40.58 -29.43 0.05
C ILE A 96 39.68 -30.45 0.77
N SER A 97 40.06 -31.73 0.77
CA SER A 97 39.35 -32.78 1.53
C SER A 97 39.46 -32.60 3.05
N LYS A 98 40.55 -32.00 3.55
CA LYS A 98 40.80 -31.79 5.00
C LYS A 98 40.41 -30.38 5.48
N THR A 99 40.44 -29.37 4.62
CA THR A 99 39.85 -28.05 4.89
C THR A 99 38.63 -27.82 3.97
N GLY A 100 37.47 -28.32 4.43
CA GLY A 100 36.24 -28.38 3.65
C GLY A 100 35.65 -27.03 3.22
N ILE A 101 36.21 -26.42 2.18
CA ILE A 101 35.59 -25.31 1.45
C ILE A 101 34.56 -25.91 0.49
N LYS A 102 33.33 -26.11 0.98
CA LYS A 102 32.16 -26.30 0.11
C LYS A 102 32.12 -25.13 -0.89
N LYS A 103 32.30 -25.40 -2.19
CA LYS A 103 31.89 -24.46 -3.25
C LYS A 103 30.41 -24.17 -3.04
N THR A 104 30.09 -22.96 -2.60
CA THR A 104 28.73 -22.59 -2.22
C THR A 104 27.93 -22.36 -3.50
N LYS A 105 26.98 -23.27 -3.80
CA LYS A 105 25.97 -22.99 -4.82
C LYS A 105 25.28 -21.68 -4.46
N ARG A 106 25.08 -20.80 -5.45
CA ARG A 106 24.41 -19.51 -5.26
C ARG A 106 23.11 -19.51 -6.05
N LEU A 107 22.03 -19.08 -5.39
CA LEU A 107 20.72 -19.02 -6.02
C LEU A 107 20.64 -17.77 -6.91
N TYR A 108 20.56 -17.99 -8.22
CA TYR A 108 20.32 -16.97 -9.23
C TYR A 108 19.03 -17.29 -9.99
N ARG A 109 18.37 -16.28 -10.56
CA ARG A 109 17.25 -16.49 -11.50
C ARG A 109 17.79 -16.61 -12.92
N ASP A 110 17.35 -17.64 -13.63
CA ASP A 110 17.73 -17.92 -15.02
C ASP A 110 16.88 -17.08 -15.96
N CYS A 111 17.49 -16.05 -16.55
CA CYS A 111 16.83 -15.14 -17.47
C CYS A 111 16.78 -15.66 -18.91
N ASP A 112 17.63 -16.61 -19.29
CA ASP A 112 17.67 -17.15 -20.66
C ASP A 112 16.50 -18.12 -20.87
N ASN A 113 16.21 -18.96 -19.87
CA ASN A 113 15.07 -19.91 -19.88
C ASN A 113 13.84 -19.37 -19.11
N ALA A 114 13.65 -18.04 -19.11
CA ALA A 114 12.53 -17.39 -18.42
C ALA A 114 11.24 -17.42 -19.25
N ILE A 115 10.13 -17.87 -18.64
CA ILE A 115 8.76 -17.62 -19.15
C ILE A 115 8.21 -16.34 -18.52
N ILE A 116 8.32 -16.25 -17.19
CA ILE A 116 8.08 -15.05 -16.40
C ILE A 116 9.30 -14.93 -15.49
N ALA A 117 9.99 -13.78 -15.48
CA ALA A 117 11.05 -13.37 -14.54
C ALA A 117 12.29 -14.28 -14.31
N GLY A 118 12.27 -15.56 -14.67
CA GLY A 118 13.36 -16.53 -14.49
C GLY A 118 13.37 -17.31 -13.16
N VAL A 119 12.42 -17.05 -12.25
CA VAL A 119 12.45 -17.56 -10.87
C VAL A 119 12.34 -19.09 -10.80
N CYS A 120 11.33 -19.69 -11.46
CA CYS A 120 11.17 -21.15 -11.46
C CYS A 120 12.35 -21.88 -12.12
N SER A 121 12.92 -21.30 -13.18
CA SER A 121 14.07 -21.87 -13.91
C SER A 121 15.36 -21.76 -13.08
N GLY A 122 15.53 -20.68 -12.32
CA GLY A 122 16.64 -20.51 -11.37
C GLY A 122 16.59 -21.45 -10.16
N LEU A 123 15.41 -21.62 -9.56
CA LEU A 123 15.19 -22.61 -8.50
C LEU A 123 15.48 -24.03 -8.99
N ALA A 124 14.98 -24.38 -10.19
CA ALA A 124 15.29 -25.64 -10.86
C ALA A 124 16.79 -25.89 -11.05
N ALA A 125 17.53 -24.90 -11.54
CA ALA A 125 18.98 -24.98 -11.71
C ALA A 125 19.71 -25.23 -10.38
N TYR A 126 19.33 -24.48 -9.33
CA TYR A 126 19.91 -24.58 -7.99
C TYR A 126 19.68 -25.95 -7.32
N PHE A 127 18.45 -26.45 -7.42
CA PHE A 127 18.05 -27.74 -6.83
C PHE A 127 18.34 -28.96 -7.72
N GLY A 128 18.73 -28.77 -8.99
CA GLY A 128 18.98 -29.86 -9.95
C GLY A 128 17.71 -30.58 -10.42
N VAL A 129 16.59 -29.86 -10.52
CA VAL A 129 15.24 -30.40 -10.80
C VAL A 129 14.64 -29.71 -12.04
N ASP A 130 13.70 -30.34 -12.74
CA ASP A 130 13.02 -29.75 -13.90
C ASP A 130 12.22 -28.46 -13.53
N PRO A 131 12.40 -27.33 -14.26
CA PRO A 131 11.62 -26.10 -14.09
C PRO A 131 10.09 -26.27 -14.06
N VAL A 132 9.56 -27.31 -14.72
CA VAL A 132 8.12 -27.63 -14.73
C VAL A 132 7.60 -27.94 -13.32
N ILE A 133 8.39 -28.57 -12.44
CA ILE A 133 7.95 -28.91 -11.07
C ILE A 133 7.71 -27.64 -10.25
N PHE A 134 8.63 -26.68 -10.28
CA PHE A 134 8.43 -25.39 -9.61
C PHE A 134 7.27 -24.59 -10.22
N ARG A 135 7.07 -24.63 -11.54
CA ARG A 135 5.90 -24.02 -12.20
C ARG A 135 4.57 -24.64 -11.72
N LEU A 136 4.52 -25.96 -11.55
CA LEU A 136 3.34 -26.65 -11.01
C LEU A 136 3.10 -26.32 -9.53
N ILE A 137 4.15 -26.20 -8.71
CA ILE A 137 4.02 -25.81 -7.29
C ILE A 137 3.45 -24.40 -7.15
N PHE A 138 4.03 -23.41 -7.84
CA PHE A 138 3.53 -22.03 -7.81
C PHE A 138 2.12 -21.91 -8.42
N GLY A 139 1.84 -22.63 -9.52
CA GLY A 139 0.51 -22.67 -10.13
C GLY A 139 -0.56 -23.31 -9.23
N LEU A 140 -0.23 -24.40 -8.52
CA LEU A 140 -1.12 -25.04 -7.57
C LEU A 140 -1.38 -24.16 -6.34
N SER A 141 -0.37 -23.42 -5.87
CA SER A 141 -0.49 -22.53 -4.71
C SER A 141 -1.51 -21.40 -4.90
N VAL A 142 -1.82 -21.00 -6.16
CA VAL A 142 -2.90 -20.06 -6.47
C VAL A 142 -4.24 -20.54 -5.88
N PHE A 143 -4.50 -21.85 -5.94
CA PHE A 143 -5.74 -22.46 -5.42
C PHE A 143 -5.75 -22.63 -3.89
N PHE A 144 -4.60 -22.51 -3.21
CA PHE A 144 -4.47 -22.60 -1.75
C PHE A 144 -4.26 -21.20 -1.12
N GLY A 145 -5.07 -20.23 -1.55
CA GLY A 145 -5.08 -18.87 -0.99
C GLY A 145 -4.06 -17.90 -1.60
N GLY A 146 -3.47 -18.19 -2.76
CA GLY A 146 -2.66 -17.24 -3.52
C GLY A 146 -1.28 -16.90 -2.94
N SER A 147 -0.92 -17.46 -1.78
CA SER A 147 0.33 -17.15 -1.06
C SER A 147 1.60 -17.37 -1.90
N GLY A 148 1.60 -18.37 -2.79
CA GLY A 148 2.69 -18.62 -3.73
C GLY A 148 2.94 -17.47 -4.71
N ILE A 149 1.94 -16.64 -5.04
CA ILE A 149 2.14 -15.44 -5.88
C ILE A 149 2.98 -14.41 -5.13
N LEU A 150 2.69 -14.18 -3.84
CA LEU A 150 3.46 -13.27 -3.00
C LEU A 150 4.90 -13.78 -2.81
N VAL A 151 5.08 -15.07 -2.52
CA VAL A 151 6.41 -15.70 -2.43
C VAL A 151 7.17 -15.56 -3.74
N TYR A 152 6.51 -15.76 -4.88
CA TYR A 152 7.11 -15.61 -6.21
C TYR A 152 7.59 -14.18 -6.48
N LEU A 153 6.78 -13.17 -6.13
CA LEU A 153 7.14 -11.75 -6.28
C LEU A 153 8.31 -11.37 -5.35
N ILE A 154 8.32 -11.86 -4.11
CA ILE A 154 9.43 -11.66 -3.17
C ILE A 154 10.72 -12.27 -3.74
N LEU A 155 10.67 -13.51 -4.25
CA LEU A 155 11.82 -14.17 -4.87
C LEU A 155 12.29 -13.47 -6.15
N TRP A 156 11.39 -12.88 -6.94
CA TRP A 156 11.76 -12.10 -8.13
C TRP A 156 12.56 -10.84 -7.78
N VAL A 157 12.17 -10.12 -6.73
CA VAL A 157 12.87 -8.91 -6.26
C VAL A 157 14.16 -9.27 -5.53
N ALA A 158 14.15 -10.32 -4.70
CA ALA A 158 15.30 -10.71 -3.88
C ALA A 158 16.42 -11.43 -4.65
N ILE A 159 16.09 -12.20 -5.70
CA ILE A 159 17.08 -13.02 -6.43
C ILE A 159 17.58 -12.27 -7.69
N PRO A 160 18.90 -11.99 -7.80
CA PRO A 160 19.48 -11.38 -8.98
C PRO A 160 19.53 -12.34 -10.18
N CYS A 161 19.48 -11.77 -11.38
CA CYS A 161 19.62 -12.49 -12.66
C CYS A 161 21.06 -12.93 -12.89
N ALA A 162 21.28 -14.20 -13.27
CA ALA A 162 22.59 -14.66 -13.74
C ALA A 162 22.89 -14.07 -15.13
N LYS A 163 23.84 -13.13 -15.20
CA LYS A 163 24.26 -12.48 -16.46
C LYS A 163 25.52 -13.09 -17.04
N THR A 164 26.49 -13.45 -16.20
CA THR A 164 27.80 -13.97 -16.66
C THR A 164 27.80 -15.50 -16.74
N SER A 165 28.66 -16.07 -17.59
CA SER A 165 28.85 -17.53 -17.69
C SER A 165 29.26 -18.15 -16.36
N SER A 166 30.07 -17.44 -15.56
CA SER A 166 30.43 -17.84 -14.19
C SER A 166 29.20 -17.96 -13.28
N GLN A 167 28.31 -16.96 -13.24
CA GLN A 167 27.07 -17.02 -12.45
C GLN A 167 26.15 -18.16 -12.89
N LYS A 168 26.11 -18.46 -14.20
CA LYS A 168 25.35 -19.57 -14.77
C LYS A 168 25.95 -20.94 -14.40
N LEU A 169 27.25 -21.02 -14.10
CA LEU A 169 27.90 -22.21 -13.57
C LEU A 169 27.72 -22.33 -12.05
N GLU A 170 27.81 -21.22 -11.30
CA GLU A 170 27.58 -21.16 -9.84
C GLU A 170 26.18 -21.62 -9.41
N MET A 171 25.15 -21.39 -10.24
CA MET A 171 23.78 -21.84 -9.95
C MET A 171 23.58 -23.33 -10.15
N HIS A 172 24.26 -23.96 -11.11
CA HIS A 172 24.18 -25.42 -11.29
C HIS A 172 25.11 -26.17 -10.33
N GLY A 173 26.31 -25.64 -10.08
CA GLY A 173 27.30 -26.24 -9.19
C GLY A 173 27.91 -27.55 -9.70
N ASP A 174 27.83 -27.80 -11.01
CA ASP A 174 28.48 -28.93 -11.69
C ASP A 174 29.90 -28.54 -12.14
N PRO A 175 30.89 -29.47 -12.10
CA PRO A 175 32.21 -29.23 -12.67
C PRO A 175 32.15 -29.20 -14.21
N VAL A 176 32.79 -28.21 -14.82
CA VAL A 176 32.88 -28.07 -16.28
C VAL A 176 33.82 -29.14 -16.83
N THR A 177 33.25 -30.19 -17.41
CA THR A 177 33.97 -31.19 -18.21
C THR A 177 33.68 -30.95 -19.68
N LEU A 178 34.73 -30.70 -20.47
CA LEU A 178 34.67 -30.36 -21.90
C LEU A 178 33.84 -31.35 -22.73
N SER A 179 33.83 -32.63 -22.34
CA SER A 179 33.06 -33.71 -22.97
C SER A 179 31.54 -33.48 -23.05
N LYS A 180 30.95 -32.62 -22.22
CA LYS A 180 29.51 -32.26 -22.30
C LYS A 180 29.20 -31.06 -23.21
N LEU A 181 30.19 -30.27 -23.62
CA LEU A 181 30.00 -29.14 -24.52
C LEU A 181 29.86 -29.61 -25.98
N GLU A 182 30.72 -30.53 -26.41
CA GLU A 182 30.74 -31.04 -27.79
C GLU A 182 29.42 -31.71 -28.20
N GLN A 183 28.80 -32.45 -27.27
CA GLN A 183 27.55 -33.18 -27.52
C GLN A 183 26.33 -32.24 -27.69
N LYS A 184 26.34 -31.05 -27.06
CA LYS A 184 25.27 -30.05 -27.20
C LYS A 184 25.35 -29.23 -28.49
N VAL A 185 26.49 -29.21 -29.18
CA VAL A 185 26.67 -28.48 -30.44
C VAL A 185 26.18 -29.33 -31.63
N LYS A 186 26.45 -30.64 -31.62
CA LYS A 186 25.99 -31.57 -32.68
C LYS A 186 24.46 -31.68 -32.77
N ASP A 187 23.73 -31.65 -31.65
CA ASP A 187 22.25 -31.69 -31.64
C ASP A 187 21.59 -30.45 -32.30
N LYS A 188 22.28 -29.31 -32.44
CA LYS A 188 21.68 -28.04 -32.94
C LYS A 188 21.68 -27.86 -34.46
N ILE A 189 22.37 -28.70 -35.23
CA ILE A 189 22.56 -28.50 -36.68
C ILE A 189 21.43 -29.12 -37.52
N ASN A 190 20.57 -29.97 -36.94
CA ASN A 190 19.57 -30.76 -37.67
C ASN A 190 18.11 -30.22 -37.67
N GLU A 191 17.79 -29.12 -36.97
CA GLU A 191 16.40 -28.63 -36.87
C GLU A 191 15.99 -27.57 -37.91
N GLU A 192 16.81 -27.28 -38.92
CA GLU A 192 16.48 -26.27 -39.95
C GLU A 192 15.80 -26.86 -41.20
N LYS A 193 14.69 -27.59 -40.99
CA LYS A 193 13.69 -27.90 -42.04
C LYS A 193 12.39 -28.44 -41.44
N ILE A 194 11.34 -27.63 -41.47
CA ILE A 194 9.94 -27.94 -41.89
C ILE A 194 9.03 -26.77 -41.44
N SER A 195 8.59 -25.99 -42.42
CA SER A 195 7.50 -25.02 -42.27
C SER A 195 6.17 -25.72 -42.55
N GLY A 196 5.13 -25.50 -41.73
CA GLY A 196 3.84 -26.17 -41.92
C GLY A 196 2.84 -26.02 -40.78
N THR A 197 2.20 -24.85 -40.70
CA THR A 197 0.81 -24.61 -40.26
C THR A 197 0.13 -25.61 -39.29
N PHE A 198 -0.07 -25.17 -38.04
CA PHE A 198 -1.24 -25.48 -37.18
C PHE A 198 -1.32 -26.81 -36.39
N THR A 199 -0.27 -27.25 -35.70
CA THR A 199 -0.38 -28.24 -34.59
C THR A 199 0.51 -27.92 -33.36
N ARG A 200 0.15 -26.89 -32.56
CA ARG A 200 1.11 -26.22 -31.64
C ARG A 200 1.01 -26.45 -30.12
N VAL A 201 0.33 -27.50 -29.63
CA VAL A 201 0.21 -27.75 -28.16
C VAL A 201 0.62 -29.18 -27.72
N ALA A 202 0.80 -30.13 -28.65
CA ALA A 202 0.86 -31.55 -28.29
C ALA A 202 2.26 -32.18 -28.15
N ARG A 203 3.36 -31.50 -28.51
CA ARG A 203 4.73 -32.08 -28.45
C ARG A 203 5.79 -31.08 -27.98
N ILE A 204 5.89 -30.93 -26.66
CA ILE A 204 7.15 -30.53 -26.01
C ILE A 204 7.96 -31.82 -25.82
N PRO A 205 9.16 -31.99 -26.41
CA PRO A 205 10.01 -33.14 -26.16
C PRO A 205 10.70 -33.00 -24.79
N LEU A 206 9.91 -33.23 -23.74
CA LEU A 206 10.37 -33.38 -22.37
C LEU A 206 11.29 -34.61 -22.29
N ARG A 207 12.63 -34.40 -22.34
CA ARG A 207 13.66 -35.40 -21.97
C ARG A 207 13.61 -35.66 -20.45
N VAL A 208 12.46 -36.12 -19.97
CA VAL A 208 12.23 -36.54 -18.59
C VAL A 208 12.64 -38.00 -18.50
N GLY A 209 13.59 -38.31 -17.61
CA GLY A 209 14.00 -39.70 -17.37
C GLY A 209 12.77 -40.56 -17.01
N GLU A 210 12.70 -41.79 -17.54
CA GLU A 210 11.49 -42.62 -17.51
C GLU A 210 10.88 -42.79 -16.09
N GLY A 211 11.73 -42.75 -15.05
CA GLY A 211 11.31 -42.76 -13.66
C GLY A 211 10.42 -41.56 -13.27
N LEU A 212 10.76 -40.33 -13.68
CA LEU A 212 9.92 -39.15 -13.41
C LEU A 212 8.61 -39.21 -14.19
N ILE A 213 8.60 -39.72 -15.44
CA ILE A 213 7.34 -39.87 -16.20
C ILE A 213 6.41 -40.86 -15.48
N LYS A 214 6.93 -41.99 -15.00
CA LYS A 214 6.18 -42.99 -14.22
C LYS A 214 5.64 -42.40 -12.90
N LEU A 215 6.47 -41.63 -12.17
CA LEU A 215 6.05 -40.94 -10.95
C LEU A 215 4.97 -39.88 -11.22
N LEU A 216 5.19 -38.98 -12.18
CA LEU A 216 4.25 -37.90 -12.51
C LEU A 216 2.90 -38.46 -12.98
N LYS A 217 2.91 -39.53 -13.81
CA LYS A 217 1.70 -40.20 -14.29
C LYS A 217 0.86 -40.84 -13.17
N ASN A 218 1.49 -41.23 -12.06
CA ASN A 218 0.80 -41.74 -10.87
C ASN A 218 0.35 -40.60 -9.92
N ILE A 219 1.10 -39.51 -9.84
CA ILE A 219 0.82 -38.37 -8.93
C ILE A 219 -0.28 -37.45 -9.49
N LEU A 220 -0.31 -37.19 -10.81
CA LEU A 220 -1.29 -36.30 -11.44
C LEU A 220 -2.77 -36.68 -11.18
N PRO A 221 -3.20 -37.96 -11.30
CA PRO A 221 -4.57 -38.34 -10.95
C PRO A 221 -4.85 -38.24 -9.44
N ALA A 222 -3.85 -38.49 -8.58
CA ALA A 222 -4.00 -38.34 -7.13
C ALA A 222 -4.22 -36.87 -6.71
N LEU A 223 -3.49 -35.94 -7.33
CA LEU A 223 -3.71 -34.49 -7.17
C LEU A 223 -5.09 -34.05 -7.67
N GLY A 224 -5.54 -34.58 -8.81
CA GLY A 224 -6.88 -34.31 -9.36
C GLY A 224 -8.00 -34.79 -8.42
N ILE A 225 -7.84 -35.96 -7.81
CA ILE A 225 -8.77 -36.48 -6.79
C ILE A 225 -8.75 -35.57 -5.55
N LEU A 226 -7.58 -35.24 -5.00
CA LEU A 226 -7.46 -34.38 -3.82
C LEU A 226 -8.13 -33.01 -4.05
N PHE A 227 -7.86 -32.38 -5.21
CA PHE A 227 -8.49 -31.12 -5.60
C PHE A 227 -10.02 -31.27 -5.74
N GLY A 228 -10.50 -32.39 -6.30
CA GLY A 228 -11.91 -32.75 -6.32
C GLY A 228 -12.54 -32.83 -4.93
N ILE A 229 -11.87 -33.44 -3.94
CA ILE A 229 -12.37 -33.53 -2.55
C ILE A 229 -12.49 -32.14 -1.94
N VAL A 230 -11.43 -31.32 -2.04
CA VAL A 230 -11.43 -29.95 -1.49
C VAL A 230 -12.57 -29.14 -2.09
N LEU A 231 -12.76 -29.23 -3.40
CA LEU A 231 -13.75 -28.45 -4.14
C LEU A 231 -15.20 -28.92 -3.86
N THR A 232 -15.44 -30.22 -3.63
CA THR A 232 -16.78 -30.69 -3.18
C THR A 232 -17.08 -30.29 -1.74
N VAL A 233 -16.12 -30.45 -0.81
CA VAL A 233 -16.30 -30.07 0.61
C VAL A 233 -16.55 -28.57 0.74
N ALA A 234 -15.79 -27.74 0.03
CA ALA A 234 -15.98 -26.29 0.00
C ALA A 234 -17.37 -25.91 -0.56
N ALA A 235 -17.81 -26.54 -1.65
CA ALA A 235 -19.13 -26.27 -2.23
C ALA A 235 -20.29 -26.71 -1.32
N LEU A 236 -20.17 -27.85 -0.62
CA LEU A 236 -21.16 -28.28 0.36
C LEU A 236 -21.24 -27.32 1.56
N ALA A 237 -20.09 -26.88 2.09
CA ALA A 237 -20.04 -25.89 3.16
C ALA A 237 -20.64 -24.54 2.73
N ALA A 238 -20.38 -24.10 1.49
CA ALA A 238 -20.97 -22.90 0.92
C ALA A 238 -22.50 -23.02 0.76
N ILE A 239 -23.02 -24.16 0.25
CA ILE A 239 -24.46 -24.42 0.17
C ILE A 239 -25.11 -24.36 1.55
N LEU A 240 -24.50 -24.98 2.57
CA LEU A 240 -24.98 -24.91 3.95
C LEU A 240 -24.97 -23.46 4.50
N GLY A 241 -23.88 -22.71 4.27
CA GLY A 241 -23.79 -21.31 4.69
C GLY A 241 -24.85 -20.41 4.02
N PHE A 242 -25.02 -20.52 2.70
CA PHE A 242 -26.00 -19.73 1.95
C PHE A 242 -27.45 -20.13 2.26
N THR A 243 -27.75 -21.42 2.48
CA THR A 243 -29.09 -21.86 2.91
C THR A 243 -29.44 -21.36 4.30
N LEU A 244 -28.51 -21.39 5.26
CA LEU A 244 -28.71 -20.83 6.60
C LEU A 244 -28.90 -19.31 6.55
N ALA A 245 -28.06 -18.59 5.79
CA ALA A 245 -28.19 -17.14 5.61
C ALA A 245 -29.53 -16.75 4.96
N PHE A 246 -29.94 -17.48 3.91
CA PHE A 246 -31.25 -17.30 3.28
C PHE A 246 -32.40 -17.57 4.28
N ALA A 247 -32.33 -18.65 5.06
CA ALA A 247 -33.36 -18.97 6.06
C ALA A 247 -33.49 -17.87 7.13
N VAL A 248 -32.38 -17.30 7.60
CA VAL A 248 -32.38 -16.17 8.55
C VAL A 248 -33.01 -14.91 7.92
N LEU A 249 -32.59 -14.54 6.71
CA LEU A 249 -33.12 -13.36 6.01
C LEU A 249 -34.62 -13.50 5.67
N PHE A 250 -35.03 -14.69 5.21
CA PHE A 250 -36.41 -14.95 4.78
C PHE A 250 -37.38 -15.10 5.96
N SER A 251 -36.97 -15.78 7.04
CA SER A 251 -37.77 -15.92 8.27
C SER A 251 -37.76 -14.65 9.14
N ARG A 252 -36.84 -13.72 8.89
CA ARG A 252 -36.56 -12.52 9.70
C ARG A 252 -36.19 -12.82 11.16
N SER A 253 -35.96 -14.09 11.50
CA SER A 253 -35.63 -14.53 12.86
C SER A 253 -34.23 -14.08 13.27
N GLY A 254 -34.04 -13.73 14.55
CA GLY A 254 -32.77 -13.26 15.10
C GLY A 254 -32.32 -11.85 14.68
N LEU A 255 -32.76 -11.32 13.53
CA LEU A 255 -32.35 -10.01 13.00
C LEU A 255 -32.71 -8.83 13.91
N ASN A 256 -33.77 -8.97 14.73
CA ASN A 256 -34.20 -7.98 15.74
C ASN A 256 -33.08 -7.57 16.71
N PHE A 257 -32.13 -8.47 16.98
CA PHE A 257 -31.00 -8.22 17.87
C PHE A 257 -29.92 -7.32 17.24
N TYR A 258 -29.82 -7.31 15.91
CA TYR A 258 -28.72 -6.68 15.18
C TYR A 258 -29.09 -5.30 14.62
N ALA A 259 -30.21 -5.18 13.91
CA ALA A 259 -30.64 -3.91 13.32
C ALA A 259 -32.15 -3.86 13.07
N ALA A 260 -32.87 -2.99 13.80
CA ALA A 260 -34.30 -2.77 13.61
C ALA A 260 -34.61 -2.10 12.25
N GLU A 261 -33.83 -1.10 11.86
CA GLU A 261 -33.94 -0.39 10.57
C GLU A 261 -33.79 -1.36 9.37
N PHE A 262 -32.96 -2.39 9.51
CA PHE A 262 -32.81 -3.43 8.48
C PHE A 262 -34.05 -4.33 8.36
N LEU A 263 -34.75 -4.60 9.47
CA LEU A 263 -35.99 -5.37 9.45
C LEU A 263 -37.14 -4.64 8.77
N ASP A 264 -37.21 -3.32 8.91
CA ASP A 264 -38.17 -2.49 8.17
C ASP A 264 -37.89 -2.53 6.66
N ILE A 265 -36.61 -2.42 6.26
CA ILE A 265 -36.18 -2.59 4.86
C ILE A 265 -36.56 -3.98 4.33
N LEU A 266 -36.32 -5.05 5.10
CA LEU A 266 -36.75 -6.41 4.75
C LEU A 266 -38.28 -6.61 4.79
N SER A 267 -39.03 -5.66 5.37
CA SER A 267 -40.49 -5.67 5.41
C SER A 267 -41.14 -4.87 4.27
N LEU A 268 -40.35 -4.16 3.46
CA LEU A 268 -40.81 -3.49 2.25
C LEU A 268 -41.43 -4.48 1.24
N PRO A 269 -42.38 -4.04 0.40
CA PRO A 269 -42.92 -4.86 -0.68
C PRO A 269 -41.82 -5.44 -1.58
N ASN A 270 -42.02 -6.67 -2.06
CA ASN A 270 -41.09 -7.43 -2.90
C ASN A 270 -39.74 -7.82 -2.27
N ALA A 271 -39.41 -7.40 -1.03
CA ALA A 271 -38.15 -7.76 -0.36
C ALA A 271 -37.92 -9.29 -0.33
N ASN A 272 -38.91 -10.07 0.10
CA ASN A 272 -38.83 -11.54 0.14
C ASN A 272 -38.57 -12.16 -1.25
N LEU A 273 -39.08 -11.55 -2.32
CA LEU A 273 -38.92 -12.02 -3.70
C LEU A 273 -37.52 -11.67 -4.26
N LEU A 274 -36.97 -10.52 -3.88
CA LEU A 274 -35.58 -10.16 -4.18
C LEU A 274 -34.59 -11.09 -3.45
N ILE A 275 -34.87 -11.44 -2.20
CA ILE A 275 -34.04 -12.36 -1.40
C ILE A 275 -34.03 -13.77 -2.02
N THR A 276 -35.17 -14.29 -2.47
CA THR A 276 -35.23 -15.59 -3.16
C THR A 276 -34.51 -15.57 -4.51
N ALA A 277 -34.69 -14.51 -5.32
CA ALA A 277 -33.97 -14.36 -6.59
C ALA A 277 -32.45 -14.27 -6.41
N THR A 278 -32.00 -13.53 -5.40
CA THR A 278 -30.58 -13.41 -5.03
C THR A 278 -30.01 -14.76 -4.57
N TYR A 279 -30.75 -15.51 -3.76
CA TYR A 279 -30.36 -16.85 -3.29
C TYR A 279 -30.11 -17.81 -4.47
N PHE A 280 -31.01 -17.90 -5.45
CA PHE A 280 -30.78 -18.76 -6.63
C PHE A 280 -29.61 -18.27 -7.49
N THR A 281 -29.43 -16.96 -7.63
CA THR A 281 -28.31 -16.35 -8.38
C THR A 281 -26.94 -16.76 -7.81
N VAL A 282 -26.83 -16.91 -6.49
CA VAL A 282 -25.61 -17.37 -5.80
C VAL A 282 -25.53 -18.90 -5.72
N LEU A 283 -26.64 -19.59 -5.46
CA LEU A 283 -26.66 -21.04 -5.27
C LEU A 283 -26.29 -21.83 -6.53
N ILE A 284 -26.80 -21.43 -7.71
CA ILE A 284 -26.61 -22.21 -8.95
C ILE A 284 -25.12 -22.31 -9.36
N PRO A 285 -24.31 -21.23 -9.29
CA PRO A 285 -22.85 -21.34 -9.45
C PRO A 285 -22.17 -22.28 -8.44
N VAL A 286 -22.61 -22.28 -7.18
CA VAL A 286 -22.04 -23.18 -6.16
C VAL A 286 -22.41 -24.65 -6.44
N ILE A 287 -23.62 -24.91 -6.96
CA ILE A 287 -24.02 -26.23 -7.47
C ILE A 287 -23.16 -26.63 -8.68
N PHE A 288 -22.84 -25.71 -9.59
CA PHE A 288 -21.95 -25.98 -10.73
C PHE A 288 -20.53 -26.36 -10.26
N ILE A 289 -20.00 -25.66 -9.26
CA ILE A 289 -18.74 -25.99 -8.58
C ILE A 289 -18.84 -27.38 -7.93
N LEU A 290 -19.91 -27.68 -7.17
CA LEU A 290 -20.11 -29.01 -6.58
C LEU A 290 -20.10 -30.13 -7.63
N LEU A 291 -20.82 -29.95 -8.75
CA LEU A 291 -20.84 -30.91 -9.85
C LEU A 291 -19.47 -31.08 -10.51
N LEU A 292 -18.70 -30.00 -10.67
CA LEU A 292 -17.31 -30.04 -11.17
C LEU A 292 -16.42 -30.87 -10.24
N GLY A 293 -16.54 -30.69 -8.91
CA GLY A 293 -15.82 -31.46 -7.91
C GLY A 293 -16.15 -32.96 -7.97
N ILE A 294 -17.45 -33.30 -8.01
CA ILE A 294 -17.88 -34.71 -8.12
C ILE A 294 -17.39 -35.32 -9.45
N ARG A 295 -17.31 -34.55 -10.54
CA ARG A 295 -16.73 -35.00 -11.82
C ARG A 295 -15.22 -35.26 -11.74
N LEU A 296 -14.47 -34.55 -10.90
CA LEU A 296 -13.05 -34.81 -10.68
C LEU A 296 -12.82 -36.09 -9.86
N LEU A 297 -13.78 -36.44 -9.00
CA LEU A 297 -13.77 -37.67 -8.19
C LEU A 297 -14.32 -38.90 -8.93
N SER A 298 -15.27 -38.70 -9.83
CA SER A 298 -16.01 -39.78 -10.49
C SER A 298 -15.66 -39.90 -11.97
N LYS A 299 -15.33 -41.11 -12.42
CA LYS A 299 -15.15 -41.42 -13.87
C LYS A 299 -16.46 -41.34 -14.68
N ARG A 300 -17.61 -41.03 -14.05
CA ARG A 300 -18.91 -40.90 -14.72
C ARG A 300 -19.03 -39.54 -15.44
N LYS A 301 -19.63 -39.52 -16.63
CA LYS A 301 -19.97 -38.29 -17.36
C LYS A 301 -21.19 -37.60 -16.72
N ILE A 302 -20.97 -36.85 -15.63
CA ILE A 302 -22.02 -36.10 -14.92
C ILE A 302 -22.51 -34.89 -15.75
N PHE A 303 -21.61 -34.27 -16.50
CA PHE A 303 -21.92 -33.15 -17.38
C PHE A 303 -22.52 -33.68 -18.70
N THR A 304 -23.85 -33.80 -18.74
CA THR A 304 -24.60 -33.92 -20.00
C THR A 304 -24.93 -32.52 -20.51
N ALA A 305 -24.97 -32.35 -21.84
CA ALA A 305 -25.25 -31.04 -22.45
C ALA A 305 -26.58 -30.44 -21.94
N GLY A 306 -27.61 -31.27 -21.77
CA GLY A 306 -28.92 -30.87 -21.24
C GLY A 306 -28.91 -30.42 -19.77
N LEU A 307 -28.16 -31.10 -18.89
CA LEU A 307 -28.05 -30.65 -17.48
C LEU A 307 -27.32 -29.31 -17.39
N THR A 308 -26.24 -29.14 -18.17
CA THR A 308 -25.49 -27.89 -18.18
C THR A 308 -26.27 -26.73 -18.80
N SER A 309 -26.99 -26.95 -19.91
CA SER A 309 -27.78 -25.90 -20.54
C SER A 309 -28.96 -25.48 -19.66
N LEU A 310 -29.61 -26.43 -18.98
CA LEU A 310 -30.70 -26.15 -18.03
C LEU A 310 -30.21 -25.35 -16.82
N LEU A 311 -29.09 -25.72 -16.20
CA LEU A 311 -28.49 -24.96 -15.09
C LEU A 311 -28.08 -23.55 -15.51
N CYS A 312 -27.44 -23.39 -16.68
CA CYS A 312 -27.09 -22.07 -17.21
C CYS A 312 -28.34 -21.23 -17.50
N ALA A 313 -29.38 -21.80 -18.13
CA ALA A 313 -30.62 -21.08 -18.41
C ALA A 313 -31.33 -20.61 -17.13
N MET A 314 -31.44 -21.49 -16.12
CA MET A 314 -32.00 -21.11 -14.81
C MET A 314 -31.17 -20.03 -14.12
N TRP A 315 -29.84 -20.05 -14.26
CA TRP A 315 -28.97 -19.01 -13.69
C TRP A 315 -29.15 -17.65 -14.38
N PHE A 316 -29.22 -17.63 -15.71
CA PHE A 316 -29.52 -16.40 -16.45
C PHE A 316 -30.91 -15.84 -16.11
N ILE A 317 -31.92 -16.71 -15.97
CA ILE A 317 -33.26 -16.29 -15.50
C ILE A 317 -33.18 -15.72 -14.08
N ALA A 318 -32.46 -16.36 -13.15
CA ALA A 318 -32.28 -15.87 -11.79
C ALA A 318 -31.60 -14.49 -11.76
N ILE A 319 -30.55 -14.28 -12.57
CA ILE A 319 -29.89 -12.97 -12.72
C ILE A 319 -30.88 -11.92 -13.23
N ILE A 320 -31.60 -12.20 -14.33
CA ILE A 320 -32.53 -11.23 -14.94
C ILE A 320 -33.61 -10.84 -13.93
N VAL A 321 -34.23 -11.82 -13.25
CA VAL A 321 -35.24 -11.58 -12.21
C VAL A 321 -34.64 -10.79 -11.04
N SER A 322 -33.44 -11.15 -10.56
CA SER A 322 -32.77 -10.44 -9.47
C SER A 322 -32.44 -8.99 -9.81
N VAL A 323 -32.03 -8.70 -11.06
CA VAL A 323 -31.74 -7.33 -11.54
C VAL A 323 -33.02 -6.51 -11.67
N VAL A 324 -34.08 -7.05 -12.29
CA VAL A 324 -35.37 -6.36 -12.42
C VAL A 324 -35.97 -6.03 -11.05
N LEU A 325 -35.92 -6.98 -10.11
CA LEU A 325 -36.39 -6.75 -8.73
C LEU A 325 -35.50 -5.77 -7.97
N ALA A 326 -34.18 -5.77 -8.19
CA ALA A 326 -33.28 -4.80 -7.56
C ALA A 326 -33.58 -3.37 -8.02
N ILE A 327 -33.92 -3.17 -9.30
CA ILE A 327 -34.32 -1.86 -9.86
C ILE A 327 -35.65 -1.37 -9.25
N ASP A 328 -36.64 -2.24 -9.06
CA ASP A 328 -37.91 -1.92 -8.36
C ASP A 328 -37.71 -1.66 -6.86
N PHE A 329 -36.73 -2.33 -6.24
CA PHE A 329 -36.49 -2.25 -4.80
C PHE A 329 -35.65 -1.04 -4.38
N ALA A 330 -34.63 -0.67 -5.16
CA ALA A 330 -33.72 0.44 -4.87
C ALA A 330 -34.42 1.76 -4.49
N PRO A 331 -35.37 2.31 -5.28
CA PRO A 331 -36.03 3.57 -4.92
C PRO A 331 -36.95 3.44 -3.70
N LYS A 332 -37.41 2.23 -3.34
CA LYS A 332 -38.20 1.99 -2.12
C LYS A 332 -37.32 2.04 -0.88
N VAL A 333 -36.10 1.50 -0.96
CA VAL A 333 -35.08 1.63 0.09
C VAL A 333 -34.66 3.09 0.25
N GLU A 334 -34.38 3.79 -0.84
CA GLU A 334 -34.03 5.22 -0.82
C GLU A 334 -35.14 6.08 -0.19
N ASN A 335 -36.39 5.89 -0.63
CA ASN A 335 -37.55 6.58 -0.03
C ASN A 335 -37.74 6.22 1.45
N TYR A 336 -37.52 4.97 1.86
CA TYR A 336 -37.57 4.61 3.28
C TYR A 336 -36.46 5.34 4.08
N LEU A 337 -35.21 5.30 3.61
CA LEU A 337 -34.07 5.95 4.26
C LEU A 337 -34.21 7.48 4.36
N ASN A 338 -34.79 8.11 3.34
CA ASN A 338 -35.06 9.55 3.30
C ASN A 338 -36.24 9.95 4.21
N ASN A 339 -37.23 9.09 4.40
CA ASN A 339 -38.39 9.32 5.27
C ASN A 339 -38.14 8.99 6.75
N ILE A 340 -36.98 8.42 7.12
CA ILE A 340 -36.59 8.30 8.54
C ILE A 340 -36.48 9.71 9.14
N SER A 341 -37.29 9.98 10.18
CA SER A 341 -37.31 11.23 10.93
C SER A 341 -36.02 11.44 11.75
N TRP A 342 -34.98 11.95 11.11
CA TRP A 342 -33.72 12.36 11.78
C TRP A 342 -33.87 13.61 12.67
N ASN A 343 -35.05 14.22 12.69
CA ASN A 343 -35.36 15.48 13.37
C ASN A 343 -36.25 15.29 14.62
N GLU A 344 -36.41 14.05 15.13
CA GLU A 344 -37.05 13.89 16.43
C GLU A 344 -36.17 14.52 17.52
N ALA A 345 -36.78 15.27 18.43
CA ALA A 345 -36.12 15.93 19.55
C ALA A 345 -36.56 15.29 20.87
N ARG A 346 -35.61 15.00 21.75
CA ARG A 346 -35.86 14.46 23.10
C ARG A 346 -35.09 15.27 24.14
N THR A 347 -35.83 16.09 24.89
CA THR A 347 -35.34 16.80 26.07
C THR A 347 -35.29 15.86 27.27
N PHE A 348 -34.18 15.87 28.01
CA PHE A 348 -34.01 15.14 29.26
C PHE A 348 -34.12 16.11 30.45
N SER A 349 -35.29 16.14 31.07
CA SER A 349 -35.58 16.98 32.24
C SER A 349 -34.95 16.45 33.54
N GLY A 350 -34.66 17.33 34.49
CA GLY A 350 -34.18 16.97 35.83
C GLY A 350 -32.66 16.84 35.98
N LEU A 351 -31.90 16.98 34.89
CA LEU A 351 -30.43 17.06 34.93
C LEU A 351 -30.01 18.48 35.34
N LYS A 352 -29.42 18.64 36.53
CA LYS A 352 -28.97 19.93 37.09
C LYS A 352 -27.60 19.80 37.74
N ASP A 353 -27.00 20.94 38.10
CA ASP A 353 -25.82 21.09 38.95
C ASP A 353 -24.54 20.38 38.46
N PHE A 354 -24.47 20.08 37.16
CA PHE A 354 -23.27 19.58 36.50
C PHE A 354 -22.42 20.75 35.95
N SER A 355 -21.10 20.66 36.11
CA SER A 355 -20.13 21.57 35.47
C SER A 355 -19.11 20.82 34.60
N LYS A 356 -19.30 19.51 34.43
CA LYS A 356 -18.44 18.63 33.64
C LYS A 356 -19.29 17.83 32.66
N ILE A 357 -18.84 17.70 31.41
CA ILE A 357 -19.52 16.91 30.37
C ILE A 357 -18.58 15.79 29.93
N SER A 358 -19.09 14.56 29.82
CA SER A 358 -18.34 13.40 29.33
C SER A 358 -19.17 12.58 28.36
N THR A 359 -18.63 12.33 27.16
CA THR A 359 -19.28 11.46 26.16
C THR A 359 -18.47 10.19 25.90
N ALA A 360 -19.17 9.05 25.83
CA ALA A 360 -18.59 7.73 25.57
C ALA A 360 -18.68 7.30 24.08
N TYR A 361 -19.39 8.07 23.24
CA TYR A 361 -19.83 7.67 21.89
C TYR A 361 -19.89 8.87 20.94
N PRO A 362 -19.84 8.65 19.60
CA PRO A 362 -19.91 9.72 18.60
C PRO A 362 -21.20 10.53 18.70
N VAL A 363 -21.07 11.73 19.26
CA VAL A 363 -22.12 12.74 19.42
C VAL A 363 -21.56 14.08 18.92
N ASN A 364 -22.41 14.88 18.29
CA ASN A 364 -22.13 16.27 17.94
C ASN A 364 -22.73 17.18 19.02
N ILE A 365 -21.90 17.69 19.92
CA ILE A 365 -22.31 18.50 21.08
C ILE A 365 -22.19 19.98 20.75
N GLN A 366 -23.23 20.76 21.04
CA GLN A 366 -23.18 22.22 21.10
C GLN A 366 -23.54 22.64 22.52
N VAL A 367 -22.63 23.39 23.18
CA VAL A 367 -22.75 23.82 24.56
C VAL A 367 -22.82 25.34 24.61
N SER A 368 -23.90 25.88 25.17
CA SER A 368 -24.17 27.33 25.25
C SER A 368 -24.43 27.78 26.68
N LYS A 369 -23.99 29.00 27.01
CA LYS A 369 -24.18 29.56 28.36
C LYS A 369 -25.64 29.96 28.57
N GLY A 370 -26.18 29.65 29.75
CA GLY A 370 -27.51 30.08 30.18
C GLY A 370 -27.70 29.92 31.68
N SER A 371 -28.71 30.58 32.25
CA SER A 371 -29.06 30.49 33.68
C SER A 371 -29.46 29.08 34.11
N ASP A 372 -30.07 28.33 33.20
CA ASP A 372 -30.70 27.04 33.44
C ASP A 372 -29.94 25.88 32.79
N TYR A 373 -30.17 24.69 33.33
CA TYR A 373 -29.67 23.44 32.76
C TYR A 373 -30.69 22.87 31.78
N THR A 374 -30.31 22.72 30.52
CA THR A 374 -31.11 21.99 29.52
C THR A 374 -30.22 21.00 28.76
N VAL A 375 -30.77 19.84 28.43
CA VAL A 375 -30.10 18.80 27.63
C VAL A 375 -31.12 18.24 26.64
N ASN A 376 -30.95 18.56 25.36
CA ASN A 376 -31.82 18.13 24.27
C ASN A 376 -31.02 17.35 23.22
N PHE A 377 -31.53 16.22 22.77
CA PHE A 377 -30.93 15.43 21.70
C PHE A 377 -31.82 15.39 20.47
N VAL A 378 -31.22 15.56 19.29
CA VAL A 378 -31.88 15.46 17.99
C VAL A 378 -31.26 14.30 17.18
N GLY A 379 -32.11 13.39 16.70
CA GLY A 379 -31.70 12.19 15.97
C GLY A 379 -32.91 11.31 15.62
N SER A 380 -32.67 10.04 15.27
CA SER A 380 -33.78 9.09 15.02
C SER A 380 -34.37 8.55 16.33
N LYS A 381 -35.67 8.20 16.34
CA LYS A 381 -36.36 7.62 17.51
C LYS A 381 -35.62 6.42 18.12
N ALA A 382 -35.09 5.54 17.27
CA ALA A 382 -34.34 4.35 17.67
C ALA A 382 -33.02 4.71 18.38
N GLN A 383 -32.34 5.78 17.94
CA GLN A 383 -31.16 6.31 18.60
C GLN A 383 -31.52 6.98 19.94
N LEU A 384 -32.52 7.87 19.96
CA LEU A 384 -32.93 8.64 21.15
C LEU A 384 -33.42 7.76 22.30
N ASN A 385 -33.99 6.60 22.01
CA ASN A 385 -34.40 5.60 23.00
C ASN A 385 -33.22 4.82 23.63
N ARG A 386 -32.03 4.82 22.99
CA ARG A 386 -30.82 4.14 23.46
C ARG A 386 -29.85 5.05 24.22
N ILE A 387 -30.08 6.37 24.20
CA ILE A 387 -29.34 7.35 25.00
C ILE A 387 -29.69 7.15 26.48
N LYS A 388 -28.65 7.08 27.30
CA LYS A 388 -28.73 7.21 28.76
C LYS A 388 -27.91 8.43 29.19
N THR A 389 -28.56 9.33 29.90
CA THR A 389 -27.92 10.48 30.55
C THR A 389 -28.03 10.36 32.05
N GLU A 390 -26.95 10.58 32.77
CA GLU A 390 -26.90 10.52 34.22
C GLU A 390 -25.92 11.57 34.75
N VAL A 391 -26.29 12.31 35.80
CA VAL A 391 -25.37 13.21 36.50
C VAL A 391 -24.79 12.48 37.71
N LYS A 392 -23.47 12.25 37.71
CA LYS A 392 -22.73 11.67 38.84
C LYS A 392 -21.82 12.74 39.44
N GLY A 393 -22.13 13.18 40.67
CA GLY A 393 -21.49 14.35 41.27
C GLY A 393 -21.77 15.59 40.42
N LYS A 394 -20.73 16.20 39.85
CA LYS A 394 -20.84 17.33 38.91
C LYS A 394 -20.66 16.95 37.43
N ARG A 395 -20.63 15.66 37.07
CA ARG A 395 -20.38 15.20 35.69
C ARG A 395 -21.64 14.62 35.06
N LEU A 396 -22.09 15.25 33.97
CA LEU A 396 -23.06 14.69 33.04
C LEU A 396 -22.38 13.63 32.17
N SER A 397 -22.75 12.36 32.37
CA SER A 397 -22.37 11.25 31.50
C SER A 397 -23.40 11.07 30.41
N ILE A 398 -22.95 10.99 29.15
CA ILE A 398 -23.78 10.67 27.98
C ILE A 398 -23.29 9.33 27.40
N GLU A 399 -24.08 8.29 27.62
CA GLU A 399 -23.83 6.92 27.16
C GLU A 399 -24.87 6.52 26.10
N ILE A 400 -24.44 5.84 25.04
CA ILE A 400 -25.33 5.30 24.01
C ILE A 400 -25.11 3.79 23.94
N LYS A 401 -26.09 2.99 24.36
CA LYS A 401 -25.93 1.52 24.32
C LYS A 401 -26.14 1.01 22.89
N TRP A 402 -25.04 0.67 22.22
CA TRP A 402 -25.03 0.00 20.93
C TRP A 402 -25.00 -1.53 21.07
N PRO A 403 -25.61 -2.29 20.14
CA PRO A 403 -25.39 -3.73 20.05
C PRO A 403 -23.95 -4.05 19.63
N ASN A 404 -23.40 -5.16 20.13
CA ASN A 404 -22.00 -5.55 19.94
C ASN A 404 -21.58 -5.83 18.48
N LEU A 405 -22.52 -5.86 17.54
CA LEU A 405 -22.26 -6.16 16.13
C LEU A 405 -23.17 -5.30 15.25
N CYS A 406 -22.61 -4.26 14.61
CA CYS A 406 -23.28 -3.61 13.48
C CYS A 406 -22.32 -3.40 12.30
N PHE A 407 -22.58 -4.14 11.22
CA PHE A 407 -21.80 -4.11 9.99
C PHE A 407 -22.35 -3.11 8.94
N LEU A 408 -23.57 -2.61 9.13
CA LEU A 408 -24.32 -1.80 8.14
C LEU A 408 -25.02 -0.55 8.73
N CYS A 409 -24.70 -0.13 9.96
CA CYS A 409 -25.32 1.05 10.55
C CYS A 409 -24.79 2.34 9.90
N GLN A 410 -25.60 3.02 9.09
CA GLN A 410 -25.36 4.42 8.72
C GLN A 410 -25.68 5.33 9.92
N VAL A 411 -24.75 5.41 10.87
CA VAL A 411 -24.88 6.28 12.04
C VAL A 411 -24.65 7.74 11.66
N LYS A 412 -25.70 8.48 11.33
CA LYS A 412 -25.64 9.94 11.44
C LYS A 412 -25.41 10.28 12.93
N PRO A 413 -24.46 11.16 13.26
CA PRO A 413 -24.16 11.51 14.64
C PRO A 413 -25.35 12.23 15.27
N ILE A 414 -25.73 11.83 16.48
CA ILE A 414 -26.78 12.49 17.25
C ILE A 414 -26.30 13.91 17.59
N LYS A 415 -27.15 14.92 17.41
CA LYS A 415 -26.87 16.29 17.86
C LYS A 415 -27.33 16.44 19.30
N ALA A 416 -26.47 16.96 20.17
CA ALA A 416 -26.78 17.26 21.57
C ALA A 416 -26.65 18.76 21.80
N TYR A 417 -27.73 19.41 22.22
CA TYR A 417 -27.78 20.81 22.60
C TYR A 417 -27.83 20.88 24.13
N ILE A 418 -26.81 21.50 24.73
CA ILE A 418 -26.65 21.59 26.18
C ILE A 418 -26.58 23.06 26.58
N THR A 419 -27.47 23.48 27.47
CA THR A 419 -27.39 24.79 28.14
C THR A 419 -26.94 24.59 29.58
N MET A 420 -25.98 25.40 30.03
CA MET A 420 -25.51 25.39 31.41
C MET A 420 -24.84 26.73 31.81
N PRO A 421 -24.76 27.07 33.10
CA PRO A 421 -24.21 28.36 33.55
C PRO A 421 -22.67 28.41 33.61
N GLN A 422 -22.00 27.28 33.82
CA GLN A 422 -20.53 27.19 34.02
C GLN A 422 -19.99 25.85 33.53
N ILE A 423 -18.74 25.79 33.06
CA ILE A 423 -18.09 24.55 32.63
C ILE A 423 -16.62 24.50 33.10
N ASN A 424 -16.21 23.37 33.69
CA ASN A 424 -14.84 23.13 34.15
C ASN A 424 -14.16 21.98 33.40
N GLU A 425 -14.92 21.09 32.77
CA GLU A 425 -14.36 19.90 32.10
C GLU A 425 -15.22 19.48 30.91
N LEU A 426 -14.57 19.24 29.78
CA LEU A 426 -15.17 18.60 28.60
C LEU A 426 -14.33 17.39 28.21
N SER A 427 -14.91 16.20 28.32
CA SER A 427 -14.29 14.92 27.98
C SER A 427 -14.97 14.28 26.78
N LEU A 428 -14.23 14.11 25.70
CA LEU A 428 -14.70 13.53 24.44
C LEU A 428 -14.00 12.20 24.16
N SER A 429 -14.77 11.19 23.77
CA SER A 429 -14.24 9.94 23.25
C SER A 429 -14.88 9.52 21.92
N GLY A 430 -14.30 8.50 21.30
CA GLY A 430 -14.76 7.97 20.01
C GLY A 430 -14.56 8.99 18.89
N SER A 431 -15.60 9.17 18.07
CA SER A 431 -15.61 10.09 16.92
C SER A 431 -16.58 11.26 17.17
N SER A 432 -16.45 11.91 18.34
CA SER A 432 -17.32 13.02 18.76
C SER A 432 -16.86 14.38 18.20
N LYS A 433 -17.80 15.26 17.85
CA LYS A 433 -17.54 16.69 17.62
C LYS A 433 -18.12 17.49 18.80
N ALA A 434 -17.41 18.50 19.30
CA ALA A 434 -17.95 19.43 20.28
C ALA A 434 -17.69 20.89 19.92
N GLU A 435 -18.60 21.76 20.31
CA GLU A 435 -18.52 23.20 20.15
C GLU A 435 -18.97 23.86 21.45
N LEU A 436 -18.10 24.69 22.04
CA LEU A 436 -18.40 25.51 23.21
C LEU A 436 -18.53 26.97 22.74
N SER A 437 -19.75 27.50 22.85
CA SER A 437 -20.10 28.88 22.52
C SER A 437 -19.39 29.90 23.43
N GLU A 438 -19.43 31.18 23.05
CA GLU A 438 -18.79 32.25 23.81
C GLU A 438 -19.44 32.52 25.17
N GLY A 439 -18.70 33.25 26.01
CA GLY A 439 -19.17 33.76 27.29
C GLY A 439 -18.92 32.84 28.49
N PHE A 440 -18.33 31.65 28.33
CA PHE A 440 -17.92 30.82 29.47
C PHE A 440 -16.65 31.35 30.14
N ASP A 441 -16.70 31.43 31.46
CA ASP A 441 -15.58 31.82 32.33
C ASP A 441 -15.35 30.70 33.36
N ALA A 442 -14.11 30.30 33.59
CA ALA A 442 -13.75 29.23 34.52
C ALA A 442 -12.41 29.49 35.20
N GLU A 443 -12.27 29.18 36.50
CA GLU A 443 -10.98 29.28 37.21
C GLU A 443 -9.92 28.34 36.61
N GLU A 444 -10.34 27.11 36.31
CA GLU A 444 -9.59 26.10 35.57
C GLU A 444 -10.54 25.35 34.62
N PHE A 445 -10.08 25.10 33.40
CA PHE A 445 -10.78 24.30 32.39
C PHE A 445 -9.92 23.14 31.89
N LEU A 446 -10.50 21.93 31.87
CA LEU A 446 -9.86 20.70 31.40
C LEU A 446 -10.56 20.16 30.16
N LEU A 447 -9.81 20.04 29.05
CA LEU A 447 -10.27 19.43 27.80
C LEU A 447 -9.58 18.07 27.60
N VAL A 448 -10.34 16.98 27.71
CA VAL A 448 -9.85 15.62 27.45
C VAL A 448 -10.39 15.15 26.11
N GLN A 449 -9.53 14.66 25.23
CA GLN A 449 -9.93 14.13 23.92
C GLN A 449 -9.25 12.79 23.63
N SER A 450 -10.06 11.79 23.31
CA SER A 450 -9.59 10.46 22.91
C SER A 450 -10.26 10.01 21.61
N GLY A 451 -9.61 9.07 20.90
CA GLY A 451 -10.12 8.52 19.65
C GLY A 451 -9.83 9.42 18.44
N ALA A 452 -10.88 9.84 17.73
CA ALA A 452 -10.84 10.69 16.56
C ALA A 452 -11.82 11.87 16.73
N SER A 453 -11.72 12.56 17.86
CA SER A 453 -12.65 13.62 18.25
C SER A 453 -12.19 15.00 17.79
N GLN A 454 -13.14 15.90 17.54
CA GLN A 454 -12.89 17.30 17.17
C GLN A 454 -13.57 18.26 18.14
N SER A 455 -12.89 19.33 18.55
CA SER A 455 -13.47 20.39 19.38
C SER A 455 -13.20 21.80 18.82
N ILE A 456 -14.15 22.71 19.07
CA ILE A 456 -14.00 24.16 18.91
C ILE A 456 -14.43 24.78 20.24
N ILE A 457 -13.48 25.41 20.94
CA ILE A 457 -13.66 25.84 22.33
C ILE A 457 -13.41 27.35 22.44
N LYS A 458 -14.43 28.10 22.81
CA LYS A 458 -14.34 29.54 23.09
C LYS A 458 -14.54 29.76 24.60
N ILE A 459 -13.47 30.09 25.33
CA ILE A 459 -13.51 30.18 26.81
C ILE A 459 -12.51 31.19 27.36
N ASN A 460 -12.88 31.87 28.45
CA ASN A 460 -11.94 32.61 29.29
C ASN A 460 -11.56 31.77 30.50
N SER A 461 -10.28 31.45 30.68
CA SER A 461 -9.82 30.74 31.87
C SER A 461 -8.36 31.03 32.18
N PRO A 462 -8.00 31.40 33.43
CA PRO A 462 -6.61 31.57 33.83
C PRO A 462 -5.73 30.35 33.54
N VAL A 463 -6.29 29.14 33.68
CA VAL A 463 -5.57 27.87 33.48
C VAL A 463 -6.37 26.93 32.58
N VAL A 464 -5.84 26.63 31.39
CA VAL A 464 -6.38 25.59 30.51
C VAL A 464 -5.46 24.38 30.49
N LYS A 465 -6.01 23.20 30.74
CA LYS A 465 -5.34 21.90 30.63
C LYS A 465 -5.93 21.12 29.46
N THR A 466 -5.10 20.50 28.64
CA THR A 466 -5.55 19.62 27.55
C THR A 466 -4.82 18.28 27.57
N ASP A 467 -5.56 17.18 27.48
CA ASP A 467 -5.03 15.81 27.39
C ASP A 467 -5.61 15.12 26.15
N PHE A 468 -4.79 15.00 25.09
CA PHE A 468 -5.20 14.44 23.80
C PHE A 468 -4.51 13.12 23.49
N SER A 469 -5.31 12.14 23.07
CA SER A 469 -4.87 10.82 22.62
C SER A 469 -5.57 10.38 21.32
N GLY A 470 -4.90 9.52 20.55
CA GLY A 470 -5.38 9.02 19.26
C GLY A 470 -5.07 9.95 18.09
N ALA A 471 -6.10 10.49 17.45
CA ALA A 471 -6.04 11.34 16.26
C ALA A 471 -7.01 12.53 16.40
N SER A 472 -6.97 13.19 17.57
CA SER A 472 -7.94 14.23 17.95
C SER A 472 -7.53 15.63 17.44
N ARG A 473 -8.48 16.54 17.28
CA ARG A 473 -8.24 17.95 16.92
C ARG A 473 -8.97 18.90 17.86
N ALA A 474 -8.33 20.00 18.23
CA ALA A 474 -8.97 21.11 18.94
C ALA A 474 -8.60 22.47 18.32
N THR A 475 -9.56 23.38 18.34
CA THR A 475 -9.34 24.83 18.20
C THR A 475 -9.75 25.51 19.50
N LEU A 476 -8.89 26.34 20.06
CA LEU A 476 -9.09 27.06 21.32
C LEU A 476 -8.93 28.57 21.08
N SER A 477 -9.90 29.36 21.54
CA SER A 477 -9.82 30.82 21.52
C SER A 477 -10.44 31.45 22.79
N GLY A 478 -10.05 32.69 23.08
CA GLY A 478 -10.42 33.41 24.30
C GLY A 478 -9.19 33.99 25.00
N GLN A 479 -9.18 34.01 26.33
CA GLN A 479 -8.07 34.55 27.12
C GLN A 479 -7.68 33.66 28.30
N GLY A 480 -6.37 33.59 28.59
CA GLY A 480 -5.84 32.86 29.76
C GLY A 480 -4.45 33.32 30.19
N LYS A 481 -3.92 32.69 31.25
CA LYS A 481 -2.56 32.97 31.77
C LYS A 481 -1.61 31.80 31.58
N SER A 482 -2.10 30.56 31.70
CA SER A 482 -1.31 29.35 31.55
C SER A 482 -2.03 28.28 30.71
N LEU A 483 -1.29 27.68 29.78
CA LEU A 483 -1.72 26.52 28.99
C LEU A 483 -0.85 25.30 29.32
N LEU A 484 -1.46 24.21 29.76
CA LEU A 484 -0.79 22.92 29.96
C LEU A 484 -1.33 21.92 28.92
N ALA A 485 -0.56 21.64 27.88
CA ALA A 485 -1.00 20.85 26.74
C ALA A 485 -0.22 19.54 26.61
N GLU A 486 -0.84 18.41 26.95
CA GLU A 486 -0.31 17.06 26.73
C GLU A 486 -0.98 16.44 25.50
N ILE A 487 -0.21 16.18 24.45
CA ILE A 487 -0.74 15.81 23.13
C ILE A 487 0.03 14.65 22.52
N SER A 488 -0.64 13.49 22.47
CA SER A 488 -0.10 12.22 21.98
C SER A 488 -0.76 11.74 20.68
N GLY A 489 -0.09 10.79 20.02
CA GLY A 489 -0.57 10.15 18.79
C GLY A 489 -0.45 11.05 17.56
N ALA A 490 -1.49 11.11 16.74
CA ALA A 490 -1.60 11.96 15.54
C ALA A 490 -2.46 13.22 15.78
N SER A 491 -2.54 13.67 17.04
CA SER A 491 -3.45 14.73 17.48
C SER A 491 -2.92 16.16 17.23
N LYS A 492 -3.81 17.15 17.13
CA LYS A 492 -3.47 18.55 16.84
C LYS A 492 -4.22 19.56 17.72
N ILE A 493 -3.55 20.60 18.20
CA ILE A 493 -4.18 21.80 18.81
C ILE A 493 -3.86 23.07 18.02
N TYR A 494 -4.87 23.92 17.86
CA TYR A 494 -4.77 25.29 17.34
C TYR A 494 -5.24 26.25 18.43
N ALA A 495 -4.31 26.94 19.08
CA ALA A 495 -4.52 27.87 20.20
C ALA A 495 -3.73 29.18 20.01
N VAL A 496 -3.60 29.64 18.76
CA VAL A 496 -2.99 30.93 18.42
C VAL A 496 -3.88 32.10 18.85
N ASP A 497 -5.20 31.91 18.83
CA ASP A 497 -6.23 32.87 19.27
C ASP A 497 -6.57 32.74 20.77
N PHE A 498 -5.71 32.04 21.53
CA PHE A 498 -5.77 31.93 22.99
C PHE A 498 -4.41 32.36 23.59
N PRO A 499 -4.10 33.67 23.63
CA PRO A 499 -2.84 34.16 24.17
C PRO A 499 -2.71 33.87 25.65
N VAL A 500 -1.60 33.25 26.04
CA VAL A 500 -1.22 32.98 27.44
C VAL A 500 0.12 33.62 27.80
N ASP A 501 0.37 33.80 29.09
CA ASP A 501 1.66 34.31 29.57
C ASP A 501 2.71 33.19 29.57
N SER A 502 2.29 31.98 30.00
CA SER A 502 3.12 30.78 30.05
C SER A 502 2.47 29.56 29.38
N ALA A 503 3.26 28.70 28.73
CA ALA A 503 2.81 27.42 28.21
C ALA A 503 3.75 26.27 28.60
N LEU A 504 3.18 25.15 29.03
CA LEU A 504 3.86 23.86 29.19
C LEU A 504 3.27 22.91 28.14
N VAL A 505 4.09 22.46 27.20
CA VAL A 505 3.64 21.63 26.08
C VAL A 505 4.41 20.31 26.05
N LYS A 506 3.70 19.18 26.11
CA LYS A 506 4.25 17.84 25.92
C LYS A 506 3.71 17.22 24.64
N LEU A 507 4.59 16.89 23.70
CA LEU A 507 4.24 16.32 22.40
C LEU A 507 4.86 14.93 22.23
N SER A 508 4.07 13.93 21.85
CA SER A 508 4.55 12.59 21.54
C SER A 508 3.90 11.97 20.31
N GLY A 509 4.65 11.12 19.60
CA GLY A 509 4.19 10.48 18.37
C GLY A 509 4.36 11.39 17.15
N ALA A 510 3.26 11.78 16.51
CA ALA A 510 3.20 12.62 15.31
C ALA A 510 2.31 13.87 15.54
N SER A 511 2.23 14.34 16.79
CA SER A 511 1.34 15.42 17.21
C SER A 511 1.82 16.82 16.81
N ARG A 512 0.89 17.78 16.74
CA ARG A 512 1.20 19.19 16.46
C ARG A 512 0.51 20.13 17.44
N ALA A 513 1.21 21.18 17.86
CA ALA A 513 0.61 22.30 18.57
C ALA A 513 0.94 23.61 17.86
N GLU A 514 -0.03 24.51 17.79
CA GLU A 514 0.13 25.88 17.28
C GLU A 514 -0.41 26.82 18.37
N ILE A 515 0.44 27.61 19.03
CA ILE A 515 0.09 28.36 20.27
C ILE A 515 0.56 29.82 20.24
N PHE A 516 0.03 30.66 21.14
CA PHE A 516 0.57 31.99 21.43
C PHE A 516 0.94 32.09 22.93
N ALA A 517 2.24 32.20 23.22
CA ALA A 517 2.76 32.48 24.56
C ALA A 517 3.54 33.81 24.59
N LYS A 518 3.38 34.61 25.64
CA LYS A 518 4.05 35.92 25.76
C LYS A 518 5.43 35.84 26.43
N GLU A 519 5.55 35.10 27.54
CA GLU A 519 6.72 35.16 28.42
C GLU A 519 7.54 33.86 28.42
N LYS A 520 6.88 32.69 28.47
CA LYS A 520 7.57 31.40 28.64
C LYS A 520 6.92 30.23 27.92
N ILE A 521 7.73 29.39 27.28
CA ILE A 521 7.36 28.06 26.80
C ILE A 521 8.31 27.03 27.40
N THR A 522 7.78 26.04 28.12
CA THR A 522 8.46 24.77 28.42
C THR A 522 7.96 23.72 27.44
N LEU A 523 8.84 23.10 26.67
CA LEU A 523 8.48 22.11 25.64
C LEU A 523 9.18 20.77 25.90
N GLU A 524 8.43 19.69 25.97
CA GLU A 524 8.93 18.31 25.89
C GLU A 524 8.40 17.69 24.60
N ALA A 525 9.25 17.28 23.66
CA ALA A 525 8.81 16.75 22.36
C ALA A 525 9.56 15.47 21.97
N SER A 526 8.81 14.50 21.44
CA SER A 526 9.33 13.20 20.99
C SER A 526 8.66 12.73 19.69
N GLY A 527 9.34 11.84 18.96
CA GLY A 527 8.84 11.28 17.69
C GLY A 527 9.01 12.26 16.52
N ALA A 528 7.95 12.47 15.74
CA ALA A 528 7.87 13.39 14.60
C ALA A 528 6.98 14.62 14.90
N SER A 529 6.91 15.01 16.18
CA SER A 529 6.05 16.08 16.67
C SER A 529 6.53 17.49 16.31
N ARG A 530 5.61 18.47 16.32
CA ARG A 530 5.93 19.88 16.00
C ARG A 530 5.21 20.89 16.88
N LEU A 531 5.96 21.83 17.44
CA LEU A 531 5.42 23.06 18.03
C LEU A 531 5.62 24.23 17.06
N ASN A 532 4.53 24.89 16.67
CA ASN A 532 4.56 26.22 16.08
C ASN A 532 4.13 27.23 17.15
N TYR A 533 4.80 28.38 17.27
CA TYR A 533 4.46 29.37 18.29
C TYR A 533 4.47 30.82 17.78
N LYS A 534 3.64 31.66 18.39
CA LYS A 534 3.59 33.12 18.25
C LYS A 534 3.99 33.80 19.57
N GLY A 535 4.53 35.01 19.48
CA GLY A 535 5.00 35.83 20.61
C GLY A 535 6.53 35.88 20.71
N GLU A 536 7.04 36.47 21.80
CA GLU A 536 8.47 36.55 22.13
C GLU A 536 8.82 35.83 23.47
N PRO A 537 8.39 34.58 23.70
CA PRO A 537 8.63 33.89 24.95
C PRO A 537 10.07 33.37 25.08
N GLN A 538 10.54 33.22 26.32
CA GLN A 538 11.71 32.39 26.64
C GLN A 538 11.36 30.91 26.49
N ILE A 539 12.11 30.17 25.68
CA ILE A 539 11.81 28.77 25.33
C ILE A 539 12.81 27.82 26.00
N PHE A 540 12.28 26.80 26.66
CA PHE A 540 13.03 25.73 27.32
C PHE A 540 12.67 24.39 26.66
N PRO A 541 13.32 24.01 25.53
CA PRO A 541 12.95 22.83 24.77
C PRO A 541 13.77 21.59 25.16
N GLN A 542 13.08 20.46 25.36
CA GLN A 542 13.63 19.11 25.45
C GLN A 542 13.13 18.33 24.24
N LEU A 543 13.98 18.17 23.22
CA LEU A 543 13.62 17.55 21.94
C LEU A 543 14.26 16.17 21.80
N SER A 544 13.52 15.22 21.24
CA SER A 544 13.98 13.88 20.90
C SER A 544 13.35 13.39 19.59
N GLY A 545 14.02 12.47 18.90
CA GLY A 545 13.60 12.01 17.56
C GLY A 545 13.73 13.11 16.49
N GLY A 546 12.75 13.17 15.59
CA GLY A 546 12.65 14.19 14.53
C GLY A 546 11.73 15.36 14.89
N SER A 547 11.57 15.65 16.18
CA SER A 547 10.69 16.73 16.67
C SER A 547 11.24 18.13 16.34
N ARG A 548 10.34 19.12 16.19
CA ARG A 548 10.70 20.49 15.78
C ARG A 548 9.94 21.56 16.56
N VAL A 549 10.58 22.72 16.71
CA VAL A 549 9.97 23.96 17.20
C VAL A 549 10.24 25.09 16.20
N GLU A 550 9.18 25.73 15.70
CA GLU A 550 9.22 26.73 14.62
C GLU A 550 8.43 27.98 15.07
N LYS A 551 9.00 29.18 14.87
CA LYS A 551 8.27 30.44 15.14
C LYS A 551 7.39 30.77 13.94
N ILE A 552 6.13 31.10 14.19
CA ILE A 552 5.21 31.59 13.15
C ILE A 552 5.64 33.01 12.79
N SER A 553 6.10 33.24 11.56
CA SER A 553 6.53 34.58 11.14
C SER A 553 5.33 35.45 10.76
N GLU A 554 5.42 36.76 11.02
CA GLU A 554 4.36 37.70 10.61
C GLU A 554 4.28 37.86 9.08
N LYS A 555 5.34 37.48 8.34
CA LYS A 555 5.36 37.44 6.87
C LYS A 555 4.67 36.21 6.26
N ASP A 556 4.39 35.18 7.05
CA ASP A 556 3.58 34.03 6.60
C ASP A 556 2.06 34.35 6.61
N ARG A 557 1.68 35.62 6.83
CA ARG A 557 0.35 36.15 6.48
C ARG A 557 0.23 36.49 4.99
N VAL A 558 0.26 35.45 4.18
CA VAL A 558 -0.72 35.30 3.09
C VAL A 558 -1.41 33.97 3.39
N ILE A 559 -2.52 33.99 4.12
CA ILE A 559 -3.87 34.10 3.51
C ILE A 559 -4.77 35.13 4.24
N SER A 560 -5.50 35.90 3.42
CA SER A 560 -6.74 36.68 3.68
C SER A 560 -6.82 37.59 4.92
N SER A 561 -6.55 38.88 4.73
CA SER A 561 -7.47 39.95 5.19
C SER A 561 -7.31 41.18 4.30
N ASN A 562 -8.43 41.68 3.78
CA ASN A 562 -8.63 43.04 3.25
C ASN A 562 -7.90 43.45 1.96
N GLU A 563 -8.57 43.19 0.83
CA GLU A 563 -9.06 44.30 0.01
C GLU A 563 -10.54 44.04 -0.33
N VAL A 564 -11.44 44.52 0.53
CA VAL A 564 -12.83 44.77 0.17
C VAL A 564 -12.94 46.28 0.04
N ILE A 565 -13.23 46.75 -1.17
CA ILE A 565 -13.51 48.15 -1.44
C ILE A 565 -14.93 48.41 -0.94
N GLU A 566 -15.10 49.30 0.04
CA GLU A 566 -16.42 49.89 0.31
C GLU A 566 -16.81 50.73 -0.90
N MET A 567 -17.71 50.20 -1.73
CA MET A 567 -18.49 50.98 -2.67
C MET A 567 -19.79 51.38 -1.99
N ASP A 568 -19.99 52.69 -1.80
CA ASP A 568 -21.27 53.23 -1.36
C ASP A 568 -22.38 52.76 -2.31
N CYS A 569 -23.42 52.12 -1.75
CA CYS A 569 -24.71 52.05 -2.43
C CYS A 569 -25.30 53.47 -2.46
N LEU A 570 -25.01 54.20 -3.54
CA LEU A 570 -25.59 55.51 -3.83
C LEU A 570 -27.11 55.46 -3.67
N LYS A 571 -27.66 56.37 -2.83
CA LYS A 571 -29.10 56.61 -2.77
C LYS A 571 -29.63 56.94 -4.16
N ASN A 572 -30.56 56.13 -4.65
CA ASN A 572 -31.48 56.51 -5.70
C ASN A 572 -32.79 55.72 -5.53
N ASP A 573 -33.92 56.32 -5.93
CA ASP A 573 -35.26 55.96 -5.45
C ASP A 573 -35.86 54.66 -6.05
N ASP A 574 -35.08 53.90 -6.82
CA ASP A 574 -35.53 52.69 -7.51
C ASP A 574 -34.91 51.42 -6.90
N CYS A 575 -35.74 50.57 -6.28
CA CYS A 575 -35.35 49.21 -5.92
C CYS A 575 -36.32 48.16 -6.49
N PRO A 576 -36.19 47.74 -7.77
CA PRO A 576 -37.13 46.86 -8.46
C PRO A 576 -36.53 45.55 -9.04
N GLN A 577 -35.31 45.14 -8.61
CA GLN A 577 -34.53 43.93 -8.98
C GLN A 577 -33.64 43.96 -10.26
N ALA A 578 -32.42 43.41 -10.12
CA ALA A 578 -31.70 42.59 -11.11
C ALA A 578 -30.59 41.79 -10.39
N TRP A 579 -30.39 40.50 -10.68
CA TRP A 579 -29.50 39.59 -9.92
C TRP A 579 -28.76 38.60 -10.85
N ASP A 580 -27.43 38.73 -10.96
CA ASP A 580 -26.46 37.71 -11.42
C ASP A 580 -25.09 38.07 -10.80
N TYR A 581 -24.38 37.11 -10.18
CA TYR A 581 -23.16 37.40 -9.40
C TYR A 581 -22.04 36.39 -9.67
N ALA A 582 -20.82 36.90 -9.83
CA ALA A 582 -19.59 36.10 -9.82
C ALA A 582 -18.93 36.18 -8.44
N VAL A 583 -18.29 35.08 -8.01
CA VAL A 583 -17.65 34.98 -6.69
C VAL A 583 -16.23 34.42 -6.84
N LEU A 584 -15.25 35.06 -6.19
CA LEU A 584 -13.89 34.53 -6.06
C LEU A 584 -13.87 33.33 -5.12
N SER A 585 -13.02 32.34 -5.39
CA SER A 585 -12.96 31.05 -4.67
C SER A 585 -12.47 31.11 -3.19
N SER A 586 -12.38 32.31 -2.61
CA SER A 586 -11.97 32.57 -1.22
C SER A 586 -12.69 33.81 -0.65
N CYS A 587 -13.80 33.60 0.06
CA CYS A 587 -14.72 34.60 0.67
C CYS A 587 -14.03 35.53 1.71
N PRO A 588 -14.54 36.76 2.05
CA PRO A 588 -15.77 36.95 2.87
C PRO A 588 -16.58 38.30 2.81
N TYR A 589 -17.90 38.23 2.49
CA TYR A 589 -19.04 39.02 3.07
C TYR A 589 -19.50 40.38 2.42
N GLN A 590 -20.84 40.65 2.44
CA GLN A 590 -21.68 40.57 1.19
C GLN A 590 -23.12 41.25 1.35
N SER A 591 -23.95 41.54 0.30
CA SER A 591 -25.16 42.48 0.28
C SER A 591 -26.55 42.12 -0.43
N VAL A 592 -27.57 41.43 0.18
CA VAL A 592 -28.93 41.06 -0.37
C VAL A 592 -29.98 42.14 -0.14
N CYS A 593 -30.65 42.63 -1.17
CA CYS A 593 -31.96 43.27 -0.98
C CYS A 593 -33.07 42.24 -0.63
N LEU A 594 -33.50 42.16 0.64
CA LEU A 594 -34.66 41.40 1.12
C LEU A 594 -35.86 42.34 1.20
N ASP A 595 -36.94 42.04 0.47
CA ASP A 595 -38.22 42.78 0.48
C ASP A 595 -38.07 44.32 0.48
N ASN A 596 -37.25 44.86 -0.44
CA ASN A 596 -36.79 46.26 -0.55
C ASN A 596 -35.71 46.74 0.47
N SER A 597 -34.81 45.89 1.00
CA SER A 597 -33.70 46.34 1.89
C SER A 597 -32.38 45.53 1.82
N CYS A 598 -31.22 46.16 1.52
CA CYS A 598 -29.88 45.53 1.29
C CYS A 598 -29.10 44.98 2.53
N ALA A 599 -28.56 43.73 2.48
CA ALA A 599 -27.73 42.96 3.46
C ALA A 599 -27.44 41.43 3.09
N ILE A 600 -26.26 40.91 2.61
CA ILE A 600 -25.98 39.42 2.42
C ILE A 600 -24.97 39.05 3.51
N ALA A 601 -25.42 39.09 4.74
CA ALA A 601 -24.57 38.76 5.87
C ALA A 601 -24.11 37.29 5.85
N CYS A 602 -22.82 37.11 6.09
CA CYS A 602 -22.20 35.94 6.72
C CYS A 602 -21.01 36.55 7.53
N PRO A 603 -20.59 35.99 8.69
CA PRO A 603 -19.88 34.72 8.78
C PRO A 603 -20.66 33.64 9.51
N VAL A 604 -20.38 32.39 9.12
CA VAL A 604 -20.55 31.23 9.99
C VAL A 604 -19.21 30.51 10.06
N GLY A 605 -18.83 30.11 11.27
CA GLY A 605 -17.72 29.18 11.50
C GLY A 605 -18.06 27.76 11.07
N GLU A 606 -18.46 27.58 9.81
CA GLU A 606 -18.71 26.31 9.14
C GLU A 606 -18.41 26.52 7.66
N TYR A 607 -17.51 25.72 7.08
CA TYR A 607 -17.93 24.71 6.08
C TYR A 607 -16.82 23.69 5.79
N ARG A 608 -17.23 22.59 5.17
CA ARG A 608 -16.42 21.39 4.91
C ARG A 608 -15.32 21.63 3.86
N SER A 609 -14.21 20.93 4.03
CA SER A 609 -13.07 20.90 3.10
C SER A 609 -13.33 20.18 1.77
N ASP A 610 -14.55 19.72 1.50
CA ASP A 610 -14.85 18.85 0.35
C ASP A 610 -14.88 19.60 -1.00
N ILE A 611 -14.76 20.93 -0.97
CA ILE A 611 -14.72 21.81 -2.16
C ILE A 611 -13.26 22.06 -2.64
N SER A 612 -12.24 21.82 -1.80
CA SER A 612 -10.87 22.32 -2.07
C SER A 612 -9.93 21.39 -2.86
N GLN A 613 -10.41 20.27 -3.42
CA GLN A 613 -9.57 19.29 -4.13
C GLN A 613 -9.94 18.99 -5.58
N SER A 614 -10.81 19.79 -6.22
CA SER A 614 -11.19 19.54 -7.62
C SER A 614 -11.32 20.78 -8.52
N ALA A 615 -10.69 21.89 -8.11
CA ALA A 615 -10.27 22.95 -9.03
C ALA A 615 -8.75 23.06 -8.95
N GLY A 616 -8.06 22.65 -10.02
CA GLY A 616 -6.61 22.79 -10.10
C GLY A 616 -6.23 24.26 -10.23
N ASN A 617 -5.43 24.79 -9.29
CA ASN A 617 -4.85 26.13 -9.41
C ASN A 617 -3.98 26.21 -10.68
N LYS A 618 -4.56 26.79 -11.74
CA LYS A 618 -3.82 27.40 -12.84
C LYS A 618 -4.11 28.90 -12.83
N ALA A 619 -3.23 29.66 -12.20
CA ALA A 619 -3.06 31.05 -12.57
C ALA A 619 -2.50 31.08 -14.00
N GLY A 620 -3.05 31.91 -14.89
CA GLY A 620 -2.67 31.97 -16.30
C GLY A 620 -3.57 31.16 -17.24
N CYS A 621 -4.88 31.11 -16.99
CA CYS A 621 -5.84 30.74 -18.04
C CYS A 621 -5.82 31.81 -19.14
N GLN A 622 -5.89 31.41 -20.42
CA GLN A 622 -6.05 32.35 -21.53
C GLN A 622 -7.47 32.31 -22.11
N ASN A 623 -8.15 31.16 -22.01
CA ASN A 623 -9.54 30.98 -22.43
C ASN A 623 -10.33 30.17 -21.39
N ASP A 624 -11.66 30.22 -21.45
CA ASP A 624 -12.57 29.50 -20.53
C ASP A 624 -12.29 27.99 -20.46
N THR A 625 -11.79 27.38 -21.54
CA THR A 625 -11.44 25.94 -21.61
C THR A 625 -10.23 25.54 -20.76
N ASP A 626 -9.42 26.49 -20.30
CA ASP A 626 -8.28 26.21 -19.40
C ASP A 626 -8.73 25.96 -17.95
N CYS A 627 -9.97 26.35 -17.61
CA CYS A 627 -10.56 26.27 -16.28
C CYS A 627 -11.30 24.95 -16.05
N ASN A 628 -10.64 23.98 -15.41
CA ASN A 628 -11.25 22.69 -15.09
C ASN A 628 -11.91 22.70 -13.69
N CYS A 629 -13.23 22.86 -13.66
CA CYS A 629 -14.07 22.85 -12.47
C CYS A 629 -14.79 21.50 -12.34
N GLU A 630 -14.29 20.59 -11.52
CA GLU A 630 -14.91 19.26 -11.36
C GLU A 630 -16.17 19.35 -10.49
N ASN A 631 -17.32 19.03 -11.08
CA ASN A 631 -18.64 19.24 -10.49
C ASN A 631 -18.98 18.14 -9.46
N ARG A 632 -18.62 18.35 -8.18
CA ARG A 632 -18.86 17.37 -7.08
C ARG A 632 -20.13 17.64 -6.25
N VAL A 633 -20.76 18.79 -6.45
CA VAL A 633 -22.06 19.17 -5.89
C VAL A 633 -22.82 19.88 -7.02
N ASN A 634 -24.07 19.50 -7.30
CA ASN A 634 -24.84 19.94 -8.49
C ASN A 634 -25.33 21.42 -8.42
N GLU A 635 -24.44 22.36 -8.09
CA GLU A 635 -24.78 23.77 -7.81
C GLU A 635 -24.05 24.76 -8.77
N PHE A 636 -23.03 24.31 -9.49
CA PHE A 636 -22.29 25.14 -10.46
C PHE A 636 -22.91 25.08 -11.87
N ILE A 637 -23.05 26.25 -12.51
CA ILE A 637 -23.59 26.41 -13.87
C ILE A 637 -22.48 26.33 -14.92
N SER A 638 -21.36 27.04 -14.69
CA SER A 638 -20.23 27.14 -15.62
C SER A 638 -19.00 27.76 -14.95
N CYS A 639 -17.86 27.73 -15.63
CA CYS A 639 -16.64 28.44 -15.23
C CYS A 639 -16.15 29.36 -16.36
N LYS A 640 -15.50 30.47 -15.99
CA LYS A 640 -14.95 31.49 -16.90
C LYS A 640 -13.53 31.87 -16.52
N CYS A 641 -12.73 32.22 -17.52
CA CYS A 641 -11.45 32.88 -17.33
C CYS A 641 -11.62 34.41 -17.39
N VAL A 642 -11.18 35.12 -16.35
CA VAL A 642 -11.15 36.59 -16.29
C VAL A 642 -9.81 37.01 -15.68
N ASP A 643 -9.06 37.87 -16.35
CA ASP A 643 -7.75 38.38 -15.89
C ASP A 643 -6.78 37.29 -15.38
N ASN A 644 -6.60 36.23 -16.19
CA ASN A 644 -5.80 35.03 -15.89
C ASN A 644 -6.29 34.18 -14.68
N LEU A 645 -7.50 34.44 -14.15
CA LEU A 645 -8.11 33.73 -13.04
C LEU A 645 -9.37 32.97 -13.46
N CYS A 646 -9.53 31.73 -12.96
CA CYS A 646 -10.72 30.93 -13.18
C CYS A 646 -11.79 31.24 -12.11
N LEU A 647 -12.96 31.68 -12.56
CA LEU A 647 -14.15 31.97 -11.74
C LEU A 647 -15.23 30.92 -11.96
N ALA A 648 -15.95 30.55 -10.90
CA ALA A 648 -17.09 29.64 -10.96
C ALA A 648 -18.42 30.42 -10.83
N ILE A 649 -19.39 30.08 -11.68
CA ILE A 649 -20.73 30.67 -11.71
C ILE A 649 -21.68 29.69 -11.03
N VAL A 650 -22.36 30.14 -9.97
CA VAL A 650 -23.22 29.32 -9.09
C VAL A 650 -24.66 29.79 -9.24
N LYS A 651 -25.63 28.87 -9.22
CA LYS A 651 -27.05 29.24 -9.22
C LYS A 651 -27.53 29.51 -7.79
N LYS A 652 -28.46 30.45 -7.65
CA LYS A 652 -29.14 30.79 -6.38
C LYS A 652 -30.09 29.68 -5.93
#